data_AF-A0A0K2RD25-F1
#
_entry.id   AF-A0A0K2RD25-F1
#
_cell.length_a   1.000
_cell.length_b   1.000
_cell.length_c   1.000
_cell.angle_alpha   90.00
_cell.angle_beta   90.00
_cell.angle_gamma   90.00
#
_symmetry.space_group_name_H-M   'P 1'
#
loop_
_entity.id
_entity.type
_entity.pdbx_description
1 polymer ?
#
loop_
_entity_poly.entity_id
_entity_poly.type
_entity_poly.pdbx_seq_one_letter_code
_entity_poly.pdbx_strand_id
1 'polypeptide(L)'
;MQDLGIISPGLEEFRELAAHSRVIPVRLRVLADAETPIGLYRKLAQGQPGTFLLESAAVGGAWSRYSFIGSRSRATLTSKDGQAHWIGEPPVGVPVDGSPVDAVRDTIAALQTDRFPDLPPFTSGLVGFLGWETVRHWEKLTSPPEDDLHLPELALNLVTDMAVHDNMDGTVLLIANAINFDNSSERVDEAWHDAVARVKRLLDQISTPVKQPVSVLQSEALDFASSVQERWNEQEYLNAIDRGKEAIVDGEVFQVVISRRFEMECAADPLDVYRVLRNTNPSPYMYLFSLEDPDGREYTIVGSSPEALVTVTGNEVITHPIAGSRPRGKTVEADKALATELLADQKERAEHLMLVDLSRNDLSKVCVAGTVDVTQFMEVERFSHIMHLVSTVVGELAPGAKAYDVLKATFPAGTLSGAPSRAPCVSWTNSNLTGAASTAAWWVTWTSQAIWTWRSPSVRHCCVRAGPTSRRAAGSWPIPTSLPKRSRLSTRRRPLACRAHRGIAPQHFPGPSFRGDGRRREPRPVSAARPQPATTKPPVWARKGNVVLGMAILALAVFGTTTQTWINVRLDPAAAANADLHVQGSKAATAVTALALVALAGGLASSIAGKVSRWIIATIIVLASAGILIAAVTVLADPLGAAQGTIAATTGISGGQAAASSTVFPVLAVVAAGLLALCGGLLPLAGRHWKARTKYDVASRAALAGSGPVDEIDSWDSLSRGEDPT
;
A
#
# COMPACT_ATOMS: atom_id res chain seq x y z
N MET A 1 -0.36 30.79 1.06
CA MET A 1 -1.36 31.55 1.86
C MET A 1 -2.24 32.49 1.02
N GLN A 2 -2.02 32.65 -0.29
CA GLN A 2 -2.67 33.71 -1.09
C GLN A 2 -4.16 33.50 -1.44
N ASP A 3 -4.78 32.33 -1.18
CA ASP A 3 -6.15 32.03 -1.65
C ASP A 3 -7.16 31.65 -0.55
N LEU A 4 -6.91 32.02 0.71
CA LEU A 4 -7.89 31.79 1.78
C LEU A 4 -9.03 32.80 1.69
N GLY A 5 -10.28 32.32 1.78
CA GLY A 5 -11.46 33.18 1.81
C GLY A 5 -11.96 33.67 0.44
N ILE A 6 -11.30 33.27 -0.66
CA ILE A 6 -11.68 33.65 -2.02
C ILE A 6 -12.51 32.53 -2.64
N ILE A 7 -13.68 32.89 -3.20
CA ILE A 7 -14.48 31.97 -4.01
C ILE A 7 -13.92 31.94 -5.42
N SER A 8 -13.61 30.74 -5.91
CA SER A 8 -13.07 30.49 -7.26
C SER A 8 -13.85 29.34 -7.91
N PRO A 9 -14.06 29.33 -9.24
CA PRO A 9 -13.78 30.42 -10.17
C PRO A 9 -14.68 31.64 -9.93
N GLY A 10 -14.23 32.82 -10.34
CA GLY A 10 -15.08 34.02 -10.46
C GLY A 10 -16.17 33.84 -11.52
N LEU A 11 -17.14 34.75 -11.62
CA LEU A 11 -18.25 34.59 -12.59
C LEU A 11 -17.75 34.54 -14.04
N GLU A 12 -16.82 35.41 -14.42
CA GLU A 12 -16.24 35.45 -15.77
C GLU A 12 -15.45 34.18 -16.09
N GLU A 13 -14.58 33.73 -15.17
CA GLU A 13 -13.85 32.45 -15.32
C GLU A 13 -14.81 31.25 -15.36
N PHE A 14 -15.90 31.29 -14.60
CA PHE A 14 -16.93 30.26 -14.64
C PHE A 14 -17.63 30.22 -16.00
N ARG A 15 -17.95 31.37 -16.60
CA ARG A 15 -18.55 31.43 -17.95
C ARG A 15 -17.63 30.81 -19.00
N GLU A 16 -16.33 31.08 -18.91
CA GLU A 16 -15.32 30.48 -19.80
C GLU A 16 -15.30 28.95 -19.64
N LEU A 17 -15.23 28.46 -18.39
CA LEU A 17 -15.24 27.03 -18.09
C LEU A 17 -16.54 26.34 -18.54
N ALA A 18 -17.70 27.01 -18.40
CA ALA A 18 -19.01 26.48 -18.75
C ALA A 18 -19.19 26.26 -20.25
N ALA A 19 -18.38 26.90 -21.10
CA ALA A 19 -18.41 26.68 -22.54
C ALA A 19 -17.90 25.28 -22.94
N HIS A 20 -17.07 24.64 -22.10
CA HIS A 20 -16.42 23.36 -22.43
C HIS A 20 -16.46 22.32 -21.32
N SER A 21 -17.00 22.65 -20.14
CA SER A 21 -17.06 21.75 -18.98
C SER A 21 -18.48 21.61 -18.47
N ARG A 22 -18.94 20.36 -18.34
CA ARG A 22 -20.27 20.07 -17.80
C ARG A 22 -20.35 20.13 -16.27
N VAL A 23 -19.21 19.97 -15.60
CA VAL A 23 -19.09 19.99 -14.14
C VAL A 23 -18.00 20.96 -13.72
N ILE A 24 -18.36 22.00 -12.97
CA ILE A 24 -17.42 23.04 -12.54
C ILE A 24 -17.42 23.13 -11.02
N PRO A 25 -16.28 22.88 -10.35
CA PRO A 25 -16.17 22.99 -8.90
C PRO A 25 -16.01 24.46 -8.48
N VAL A 26 -17.11 25.08 -8.03
CA VAL A 26 -17.06 26.36 -7.31
C VAL A 26 -16.67 26.08 -5.87
N ARG A 27 -15.66 26.80 -5.38
CA ARG A 27 -14.92 26.40 -4.19
C ARG A 27 -14.46 27.58 -3.36
N LEU A 28 -14.27 27.33 -2.07
CA LEU A 28 -13.73 28.27 -1.09
C LEU A 28 -12.78 27.52 -0.16
N ARG A 29 -11.54 27.99 -0.06
CA ARG A 29 -10.59 27.45 0.91
C ARG A 29 -10.60 28.28 2.19
N VAL A 30 -10.70 27.63 3.34
CA VAL A 30 -10.71 28.27 4.66
C VAL A 30 -9.69 27.61 5.60
N LEU A 31 -9.20 28.39 6.56
CA LEU A 31 -8.44 27.85 7.69
C LEU A 31 -9.43 27.20 8.66
N ALA A 32 -9.18 25.95 9.03
CA ALA A 32 -10.07 25.16 9.88
C ALA A 32 -9.24 24.20 10.74
N ASP A 33 -8.19 24.72 11.37
CA ASP A 33 -7.22 23.99 12.19
C ASP A 33 -7.82 23.35 13.46
N ALA A 34 -8.95 23.86 13.94
CA ALA A 34 -9.72 23.28 15.02
C ALA A 34 -10.71 22.18 14.57
N GLU A 35 -10.88 21.97 13.27
CA GLU A 35 -11.80 20.96 12.75
C GLU A 35 -11.11 19.60 12.59
N THR A 36 -11.92 18.54 12.61
CA THR A 36 -11.48 17.19 12.25
C THR A 36 -12.44 16.63 11.20
N PRO A 37 -12.03 15.63 10.39
CA PRO A 37 -12.94 15.02 9.42
C PRO A 37 -14.26 14.51 10.02
N ILE A 38 -14.21 13.96 11.24
CA ILE A 38 -15.40 13.53 11.99
C ILE A 38 -16.26 14.73 12.41
N GLY A 39 -15.64 15.82 12.87
CA GLY A 39 -16.31 17.06 13.22
C GLY A 39 -17.04 17.67 12.01
N LEU A 40 -16.38 17.71 10.87
CA LEU A 40 -16.94 18.17 9.60
C LEU A 40 -18.11 17.30 9.15
N TYR A 41 -17.98 15.98 9.19
CA TYR A 41 -19.10 15.07 8.86
C TYR A 41 -20.32 15.30 9.76
N ARG A 42 -20.12 15.52 11.07
CA ARG A 42 -21.21 15.86 12.00
C ARG A 42 -21.89 17.18 11.65
N LYS A 43 -21.14 18.19 11.23
CA LYS A 43 -21.69 19.50 10.87
C LYS A 43 -22.42 19.47 9.53
N LEU A 44 -21.83 18.81 8.54
CA LEU A 44 -22.22 18.89 7.13
C LEU A 44 -23.17 17.79 6.65
N ALA A 45 -23.03 16.56 7.16
CA ALA A 45 -23.70 15.38 6.61
C ALA A 45 -24.80 14.85 7.53
N GLN A 46 -24.57 14.82 8.85
CA GLN A 46 -25.55 14.38 9.87
C GLN A 46 -26.18 12.99 9.58
N GLY A 47 -25.47 12.13 8.86
CA GLY A 47 -25.94 10.77 8.52
C GLY A 47 -27.07 10.73 7.49
N GLN A 48 -27.39 11.84 6.82
CA GLN A 48 -28.45 11.89 5.82
C GLN A 48 -28.11 11.02 4.60
N PRO A 49 -29.11 10.43 3.92
CA PRO A 49 -28.88 9.72 2.66
C PRO A 49 -28.16 10.60 1.62
N GLY A 50 -27.26 9.99 0.85
CA GLY A 50 -26.45 10.69 -0.14
C GLY A 50 -25.18 11.34 0.42
N THR A 51 -24.81 11.05 1.68
CA THR A 51 -23.61 11.59 2.33
C THR A 51 -22.54 10.55 2.56
N PHE A 52 -21.29 11.00 2.74
CA PHE A 52 -20.17 10.09 2.98
C PHE A 52 -19.01 10.73 3.74
N LEU A 53 -18.18 9.89 4.35
CA LEU A 53 -16.87 10.23 4.89
C LEU A 53 -15.84 9.22 4.39
N LEU A 54 -14.76 9.72 3.79
CA LEU A 54 -13.64 8.93 3.29
C LEU A 54 -12.36 9.43 3.96
N GLU A 55 -11.66 8.54 4.66
CA GLU A 55 -10.33 8.80 5.22
C GLU A 55 -9.35 7.71 4.79
N SER A 56 -8.07 8.03 4.84
CA SER A 56 -6.99 7.11 4.50
C SER A 56 -5.87 7.24 5.53
N ALA A 57 -5.47 6.13 6.14
CA ALA A 57 -4.29 6.03 7.00
C ALA A 57 -3.20 5.20 6.31
N ALA A 58 -2.00 5.75 6.21
CA ALA A 58 -0.83 5.05 5.70
C ALA A 58 -0.51 3.81 6.56
N VAL A 59 0.22 2.87 5.97
CA VAL A 59 0.78 1.70 6.66
C VAL A 59 1.64 2.19 7.82
N GLY A 60 1.19 1.98 9.06
CA GLY A 60 1.80 2.56 10.28
C GLY A 60 0.91 3.54 11.05
N GLY A 61 -0.28 3.87 10.54
CA GLY A 61 -1.31 4.63 11.26
C GLY A 61 -1.26 6.14 11.10
N ALA A 62 -0.32 6.68 10.30
CA ALA A 62 -0.28 8.10 9.97
C ALA A 62 -1.40 8.45 8.97
N TRP A 63 -2.24 9.43 9.30
CA TRP A 63 -3.30 9.86 8.39
C TRP A 63 -2.73 10.51 7.13
N SER A 64 -3.32 10.20 5.98
CA SER A 64 -2.98 10.83 4.71
C SER A 64 -3.33 12.32 4.71
N ARG A 65 -2.84 13.05 3.71
CA ARG A 65 -3.07 14.48 3.59
C ARG A 65 -4.56 14.84 3.53
N TYR A 66 -5.37 14.08 2.79
CA TYR A 66 -6.75 14.46 2.51
C TYR A 66 -7.77 13.51 3.13
N SER A 67 -8.85 14.09 3.65
CA SER A 67 -10.10 13.40 3.97
C SER A 67 -11.24 14.06 3.22
N PHE A 68 -12.17 13.27 2.69
CA PHE A 68 -13.27 13.75 1.85
C PHE A 68 -14.61 13.55 2.54
N ILE A 69 -15.41 14.60 2.59
CA ILE A 69 -16.71 14.63 3.26
C ILE A 69 -17.77 15.04 2.24
N GLY A 70 -18.66 14.12 1.86
CA GLY A 70 -19.82 14.43 1.04
C GLY A 70 -20.96 14.93 1.90
N SER A 71 -21.40 16.17 1.67
CA SER A 71 -22.48 16.81 2.43
C SER A 71 -23.83 16.66 1.74
N ARG A 72 -23.85 16.67 0.42
CA ARG A 72 -25.09 16.55 -0.36
C ARG A 72 -24.83 15.93 -1.72
N SER A 73 -25.74 15.06 -2.11
CA SER A 73 -25.81 14.50 -3.45
C SER A 73 -27.19 14.80 -4.03
N ARG A 74 -27.25 15.11 -5.33
CA ARG A 74 -28.51 15.50 -5.98
C ARG A 74 -29.28 14.31 -6.53
N ALA A 75 -28.57 13.23 -6.86
CA ALA A 75 -29.16 11.98 -7.29
C ALA A 75 -28.24 10.81 -6.89
N THR A 76 -28.79 9.60 -6.85
CA THR A 76 -28.04 8.37 -6.61
C THR A 76 -28.41 7.36 -7.68
N LEU A 77 -27.41 6.92 -8.46
CA LEU A 77 -27.56 5.82 -9.40
C LEU A 77 -27.52 4.52 -8.61
N THR A 78 -28.57 3.73 -8.72
CA THR A 78 -28.77 2.47 -8.01
C THR A 78 -29.35 1.43 -8.98
N SER A 79 -29.66 0.23 -8.48
CA SER A 79 -30.33 -0.81 -9.25
C SER A 79 -31.68 -1.17 -8.64
N LYS A 80 -32.69 -1.38 -9.49
CA LYS A 80 -33.99 -1.95 -9.10
C LYS A 80 -34.35 -3.06 -10.10
N ASP A 81 -34.64 -4.26 -9.60
CA ASP A 81 -34.99 -5.42 -10.43
C ASP A 81 -33.95 -5.73 -11.55
N GLY A 82 -32.66 -5.56 -11.22
CA GLY A 82 -31.55 -5.75 -12.16
C GLY A 82 -31.41 -4.66 -13.23
N GLN A 83 -32.17 -3.56 -13.14
CA GLN A 83 -32.13 -2.41 -14.04
C GLN A 83 -31.57 -1.18 -13.35
N ALA A 84 -30.93 -0.29 -14.12
CA ALA A 84 -30.50 1.02 -13.67
C ALA A 84 -31.69 1.82 -13.15
N HIS A 85 -31.51 2.49 -12.03
CA HIS A 85 -32.54 3.31 -11.41
C HIS A 85 -31.90 4.53 -10.74
N TRP A 86 -32.58 5.68 -10.78
CA TRP A 86 -32.10 6.89 -10.14
C TRP A 86 -33.03 7.30 -9.02
N ILE A 87 -32.47 7.49 -7.82
CA ILE A 87 -33.11 8.20 -6.73
C ILE A 87 -32.78 9.68 -6.91
N GLY A 88 -33.80 10.54 -6.93
CA GLY A 88 -33.65 11.97 -7.23
C GLY A 88 -33.71 12.27 -8.74
N GLU A 89 -33.16 13.42 -9.14
CA GLU A 89 -33.23 13.91 -10.53
C GLU A 89 -31.87 13.74 -11.22
N PRO A 90 -31.72 12.79 -12.17
CA PRO A 90 -30.48 12.64 -12.92
C PRO A 90 -30.28 13.76 -13.95
N PRO A 91 -29.02 14.06 -14.35
CA PRO A 91 -28.75 14.93 -15.49
C PRO A 91 -29.32 14.40 -16.80
N VAL A 92 -29.75 15.28 -17.71
CA VAL A 92 -30.22 14.91 -19.05
C VAL A 92 -29.11 14.20 -19.83
N GLY A 93 -29.46 13.15 -20.59
CA GLY A 93 -28.50 12.43 -21.44
C GLY A 93 -27.65 11.40 -20.71
N VAL A 94 -27.96 11.08 -19.45
CA VAL A 94 -27.46 9.85 -18.79
C VAL A 94 -28.51 8.74 -18.90
N PRO A 95 -28.11 7.45 -18.93
CA PRO A 95 -29.08 6.35 -18.97
C PRO A 95 -29.93 6.29 -17.70
N VAL A 96 -31.23 6.05 -17.86
CA VAL A 96 -32.21 5.93 -16.76
C VAL A 96 -32.80 4.53 -16.61
N ASP A 97 -32.47 3.64 -17.54
CA ASP A 97 -32.87 2.23 -17.60
C ASP A 97 -31.72 1.37 -18.16
N GLY A 98 -31.95 0.07 -18.30
CA GLY A 98 -30.96 -0.87 -18.82
C GLY A 98 -30.00 -1.39 -17.74
N SER A 99 -28.82 -1.85 -18.14
CA SER A 99 -27.85 -2.42 -17.19
C SER A 99 -27.30 -1.33 -16.24
N PRO A 100 -27.34 -1.53 -14.90
CA PRO A 100 -26.77 -0.59 -13.93
C PRO A 100 -25.30 -0.28 -14.19
N VAL A 101 -24.50 -1.27 -14.59
CA VAL A 101 -23.07 -1.07 -14.83
C VAL A 101 -22.79 -0.29 -16.11
N ASP A 102 -23.63 -0.42 -17.13
CA ASP A 102 -23.52 0.38 -18.36
C ASP A 102 -23.96 1.82 -18.08
N ALA A 103 -25.01 2.02 -17.27
CA ALA A 103 -25.42 3.34 -16.81
C ALA A 103 -24.29 4.07 -16.06
N VAL A 104 -23.49 3.34 -15.25
CA VAL A 104 -22.28 3.90 -14.63
C VAL A 104 -21.28 4.38 -15.68
N ARG A 105 -20.91 3.53 -16.64
CA ARG A 105 -19.96 3.85 -17.72
C ARG A 105 -20.39 5.11 -18.47
N ASP A 106 -21.65 5.15 -18.89
CA ASP A 106 -22.16 6.19 -19.76
C ASP A 106 -22.39 7.50 -19.00
N THR A 107 -22.75 7.43 -17.72
CA THR A 107 -22.80 8.61 -16.83
C THR A 107 -21.42 9.23 -16.65
N ILE A 108 -20.38 8.42 -16.42
CA ILE A 108 -18.99 8.89 -16.32
C ILE A 108 -18.56 9.61 -17.59
N ALA A 109 -18.87 9.03 -18.76
CA ALA A 109 -18.56 9.63 -20.05
C ALA A 109 -19.34 10.94 -20.28
N ALA A 110 -20.62 10.97 -19.96
CA ALA A 110 -21.52 12.11 -20.20
C ALA A 110 -21.21 13.33 -19.33
N LEU A 111 -20.56 13.13 -18.18
CA LEU A 111 -20.22 14.18 -17.22
C LEU A 111 -18.69 14.41 -17.13
N GLN A 112 -17.91 13.82 -18.03
CA GLN A 112 -16.46 13.94 -18.04
C GLN A 112 -16.01 15.41 -18.12
N THR A 113 -15.03 15.78 -17.30
CA THR A 113 -14.41 17.11 -17.30
C THR A 113 -12.88 17.01 -17.25
N ASP A 114 -12.20 18.13 -17.46
CA ASP A 114 -10.75 18.18 -17.32
C ASP A 114 -10.34 18.38 -15.86
N ARG A 115 -9.16 17.87 -15.53
CA ARG A 115 -8.61 17.99 -14.18
C ARG A 115 -8.12 19.42 -13.94
N PHE A 116 -8.53 19.99 -12.81
CA PHE A 116 -7.97 21.23 -12.30
C PHE A 116 -6.65 20.93 -11.55
N PRO A 117 -5.47 21.37 -12.03
CA PRO A 117 -4.18 20.95 -11.49
C PRO A 117 -3.96 21.26 -10.01
N ASP A 118 -4.47 22.41 -9.55
CA ASP A 118 -4.27 22.92 -8.19
C ASP A 118 -5.27 22.38 -7.16
N LEU A 119 -6.14 21.46 -7.58
CA LEU A 119 -7.16 20.87 -6.72
C LEU A 119 -6.74 19.51 -6.15
N PRO A 120 -7.30 19.14 -4.98
CA PRO A 120 -7.11 17.81 -4.41
C PRO A 120 -7.49 16.71 -5.42
N PRO A 121 -7.00 15.47 -5.20
CA PRO A 121 -7.28 14.31 -6.05
C PRO A 121 -8.76 14.06 -6.38
N PHE A 122 -9.66 14.46 -5.50
CA PHE A 122 -11.09 14.25 -5.63
C PHE A 122 -11.88 15.51 -5.26
N THR A 123 -12.65 16.02 -6.22
CA THR A 123 -13.44 17.26 -6.09
C THR A 123 -14.91 17.10 -6.48
N SER A 124 -15.24 16.05 -7.22
CA SER A 124 -16.60 15.73 -7.66
C SER A 124 -16.61 14.35 -8.30
N GLY A 125 -17.76 13.67 -8.28
CA GLY A 125 -17.85 12.33 -8.81
C GLY A 125 -19.11 11.55 -8.48
N LEU A 126 -19.07 10.26 -8.82
CA LEU A 126 -19.96 9.27 -8.25
C LEU A 126 -19.29 8.58 -7.06
N VAL A 127 -19.97 8.48 -5.93
CA VAL A 127 -19.41 7.89 -4.69
C VAL A 127 -20.41 6.95 -4.05
N GLY A 128 -19.98 5.74 -3.69
CA GLY A 128 -20.79 4.81 -2.93
C GLY A 128 -20.22 3.40 -3.01
N PHE A 129 -21.01 2.44 -3.47
CA PHE A 129 -20.56 1.06 -3.50
C PHE A 129 -21.02 0.27 -4.73
N LEU A 130 -20.23 -0.76 -5.06
CA LEU A 130 -20.63 -1.84 -5.95
C LEU A 130 -20.61 -3.16 -5.18
N GLY A 131 -21.77 -3.78 -5.07
CA GLY A 131 -21.97 -5.09 -4.47
C GLY A 131 -21.44 -6.19 -5.39
N TRP A 132 -21.20 -7.36 -4.82
CA TRP A 132 -20.64 -8.50 -5.54
C TRP A 132 -21.45 -8.91 -6.76
N GLU A 133 -22.77 -8.86 -6.64
CA GLU A 133 -23.73 -9.29 -7.67
C GLU A 133 -23.56 -8.52 -8.99
N THR A 134 -22.96 -7.33 -8.94
CA THR A 134 -22.52 -6.55 -10.11
C THR A 134 -21.72 -7.40 -11.12
N VAL A 135 -20.92 -8.36 -10.66
CA VAL A 135 -20.12 -9.24 -11.52
C VAL A 135 -20.98 -10.00 -12.54
N ARG A 136 -22.26 -10.26 -12.25
CA ARG A 136 -23.16 -10.99 -13.15
C ARG A 136 -23.48 -10.26 -14.44
N HIS A 137 -23.26 -8.94 -14.49
CA HIS A 137 -23.36 -8.16 -15.72
C HIS A 137 -22.15 -8.35 -16.64
N TRP A 138 -21.03 -8.87 -16.12
CA TRP A 138 -19.80 -9.08 -16.88
C TRP A 138 -19.49 -10.56 -17.10
N GLU A 139 -19.88 -11.42 -16.17
CA GLU A 139 -19.61 -12.86 -16.19
C GLU A 139 -20.89 -13.68 -16.04
N LYS A 140 -20.98 -14.80 -16.76
CA LYS A 140 -22.14 -15.69 -16.71
C LYS A 140 -22.08 -16.61 -15.49
N LEU A 141 -22.90 -16.32 -14.48
CA LEU A 141 -23.04 -17.13 -13.27
C LEU A 141 -24.45 -17.72 -13.17
N THR A 142 -24.57 -19.05 -13.25
CA THR A 142 -25.85 -19.75 -13.47
C THR A 142 -26.65 -20.07 -12.21
N SER A 143 -26.08 -19.87 -11.02
CA SER A 143 -26.70 -20.24 -9.74
C SER A 143 -26.59 -19.08 -8.74
N PRO A 144 -27.53 -18.12 -8.75
CA PRO A 144 -27.54 -17.07 -7.74
C PRO A 144 -27.97 -17.63 -6.37
N PRO A 145 -27.36 -17.15 -5.28
CA PRO A 145 -27.87 -17.39 -3.92
C PRO A 145 -29.23 -16.69 -3.70
N GLU A 146 -29.89 -17.02 -2.58
CA GLU A 146 -31.09 -16.32 -2.14
C GLU A 146 -30.79 -14.87 -1.76
N ASP A 147 -31.37 -13.88 -2.45
CA ASP A 147 -31.26 -12.46 -2.06
C ASP A 147 -32.11 -12.17 -0.82
N ASP A 148 -31.49 -12.28 0.34
CA ASP A 148 -32.11 -12.05 1.64
C ASP A 148 -31.79 -10.68 2.26
N LEU A 149 -30.78 -9.98 1.73
CA LEU A 149 -30.46 -8.63 2.15
C LEU A 149 -31.30 -7.59 1.41
N HIS A 150 -31.79 -7.89 0.21
CA HIS A 150 -32.55 -6.96 -0.62
C HIS A 150 -31.85 -5.60 -0.72
N LEU A 151 -30.53 -5.66 -0.91
CA LEU A 151 -29.69 -4.50 -1.17
C LEU A 151 -29.57 -4.33 -2.68
N PRO A 152 -29.50 -3.09 -3.18
CA PRO A 152 -29.22 -2.88 -4.58
C PRO A 152 -27.81 -3.41 -4.91
N GLU A 153 -27.61 -3.78 -6.17
CA GLU A 153 -26.33 -4.25 -6.71
C GLU A 153 -25.27 -3.15 -6.64
N LEU A 154 -25.67 -1.88 -6.76
CA LEU A 154 -24.81 -0.72 -6.57
C LEU A 154 -25.64 0.45 -6.03
N ALA A 155 -24.99 1.39 -5.36
CA ALA A 155 -25.57 2.70 -5.06
C ALA A 155 -24.49 3.77 -5.08
N LEU A 156 -24.60 4.72 -6.00
CA LEU A 156 -23.55 5.64 -6.40
C LEU A 156 -24.09 7.07 -6.42
N ASN A 157 -23.71 7.85 -5.40
CA ASN A 157 -24.16 9.20 -5.18
C ASN A 157 -23.49 10.18 -6.16
N LEU A 158 -24.28 10.96 -6.90
CA LEU A 158 -23.84 12.10 -7.71
C LEU A 158 -23.54 13.29 -6.79
N VAL A 159 -22.28 13.43 -6.41
CA VAL A 159 -21.84 14.36 -5.37
C VAL A 159 -21.83 15.79 -5.88
N THR A 160 -22.69 16.62 -5.30
CA THR A 160 -22.76 18.04 -5.63
C THR A 160 -22.02 18.88 -4.61
N ASP A 161 -22.18 18.62 -3.31
CA ASP A 161 -21.59 19.43 -2.25
C ASP A 161 -20.66 18.58 -1.39
N MET A 162 -19.42 19.03 -1.20
CA MET A 162 -18.43 18.33 -0.39
C MET A 162 -17.42 19.26 0.27
N ALA A 163 -16.72 18.74 1.26
CA ALA A 163 -15.58 19.37 1.89
C ALA A 163 -14.36 18.46 1.81
N VAL A 164 -13.20 19.02 1.52
CA VAL A 164 -11.90 18.33 1.56
C VAL A 164 -11.09 18.90 2.71
N HIS A 165 -10.81 18.08 3.70
CA HIS A 165 -9.96 18.45 4.83
C HIS A 165 -8.50 18.13 4.52
N ASP A 166 -7.62 19.13 4.57
CA ASP A 166 -6.18 19.00 4.40
C ASP A 166 -5.50 18.95 5.77
N ASN A 167 -5.11 17.74 6.19
CA ASN A 167 -4.44 17.48 7.47
C ASN A 167 -3.05 18.12 7.56
N MET A 168 -2.38 18.42 6.43
CA MET A 168 -1.05 19.03 6.45
C MET A 168 -1.11 20.55 6.58
N ASP A 169 -2.03 21.18 5.84
CA ASP A 169 -2.16 22.64 5.83
C ASP A 169 -3.13 23.17 6.90
N GLY A 170 -3.92 22.29 7.55
CA GLY A 170 -4.95 22.68 8.51
C GLY A 170 -6.09 23.47 7.86
N THR A 171 -6.36 23.19 6.58
CA THR A 171 -7.37 23.92 5.78
C THR A 171 -8.50 23.01 5.35
N VAL A 172 -9.65 23.61 5.06
CA VAL A 172 -10.79 22.93 4.44
C VAL A 172 -11.11 23.61 3.12
N LEU A 173 -11.19 22.82 2.05
CA LEU A 173 -11.72 23.26 0.76
C LEU A 173 -13.18 22.86 0.66
N LEU A 174 -14.07 23.85 0.73
CA LEU A 174 -15.50 23.68 0.48
C LEU A 174 -15.75 23.71 -1.02
N ILE A 175 -16.53 22.76 -1.53
CA ILE A 175 -16.79 22.61 -2.97
C ILE A 175 -18.29 22.43 -3.18
N ALA A 176 -18.87 23.27 -4.03
CA ALA A 176 -20.17 23.07 -4.64
C ALA A 176 -19.97 22.92 -6.16
N ASN A 177 -20.21 21.71 -6.66
CA ASN A 177 -20.13 21.43 -8.08
C ASN A 177 -21.38 21.96 -8.77
N ALA A 178 -21.19 22.85 -9.73
CA ALA A 178 -22.19 23.24 -10.70
C ALA A 178 -22.20 22.19 -11.81
N ILE A 179 -23.22 21.33 -11.82
CA ILE A 179 -23.42 20.33 -12.86
C ILE A 179 -24.44 20.91 -13.84
N ASN A 180 -24.12 20.93 -15.13
CA ASN A 180 -25.05 21.32 -16.18
C ASN A 180 -26.08 20.19 -16.43
N PHE A 181 -27.17 20.23 -15.66
CA PHE A 181 -28.20 19.18 -15.62
C PHE A 181 -29.05 19.12 -16.88
N ASP A 182 -29.44 20.27 -17.45
CA ASP A 182 -30.25 20.34 -18.68
C ASP A 182 -29.42 20.30 -19.96
N ASN A 183 -28.10 20.33 -19.83
CA ASN A 183 -27.15 20.40 -20.94
C ASN A 183 -27.37 21.64 -21.83
N SER A 184 -27.77 22.76 -21.21
CA SER A 184 -28.03 24.05 -21.87
C SER A 184 -26.93 25.07 -21.55
N SER A 185 -26.78 26.07 -22.42
CA SER A 185 -25.92 27.25 -22.19
C SER A 185 -26.69 28.46 -21.64
N GLU A 186 -28.00 28.35 -21.41
CA GLU A 186 -28.86 29.50 -21.08
C GLU A 186 -28.72 29.98 -19.62
N ARG A 187 -28.34 29.09 -18.70
CA ARG A 187 -28.43 29.32 -17.23
C ARG A 187 -27.07 29.35 -16.53
N VAL A 188 -26.02 29.73 -17.25
CA VAL A 188 -24.64 29.71 -16.74
C VAL A 188 -24.49 30.60 -15.50
N ASP A 189 -24.99 31.84 -15.57
CA ASP A 189 -24.90 32.77 -14.44
C ASP A 189 -25.71 32.30 -13.23
N GLU A 190 -26.91 31.76 -13.45
CA GLU A 190 -27.75 31.19 -12.39
C GLU A 190 -27.06 30.01 -11.71
N ALA A 191 -26.40 29.14 -12.49
CA ALA A 191 -25.64 28.00 -11.97
C ALA A 191 -24.45 28.43 -11.10
N TRP A 192 -23.76 29.51 -11.47
CA TRP A 192 -22.70 30.08 -10.64
C TRP A 192 -23.25 30.65 -9.33
N HIS A 193 -24.33 31.45 -9.40
CA HIS A 193 -24.93 32.05 -8.20
C HIS A 193 -25.48 30.98 -7.24
N ASP A 194 -26.10 29.91 -7.76
CA ASP A 194 -26.50 28.75 -6.95
C ASP A 194 -25.30 28.10 -6.27
N ALA A 195 -24.24 27.78 -7.02
CA ALA A 195 -23.05 27.14 -6.47
C ALA A 195 -22.36 28.00 -5.40
N VAL A 196 -22.23 29.31 -5.62
CA VAL A 196 -21.75 30.28 -4.62
C VAL A 196 -22.63 30.26 -3.37
N ALA A 197 -23.95 30.25 -3.54
CA ALA A 197 -24.87 30.18 -2.41
C ALA A 197 -24.69 28.89 -1.60
N ARG A 198 -24.46 27.74 -2.25
CA ARG A 198 -24.19 26.49 -1.50
C ARG A 198 -22.84 26.49 -0.81
N VAL A 199 -21.79 27.03 -1.43
CA VAL A 199 -20.48 27.20 -0.76
C VAL A 199 -20.62 28.06 0.49
N LYS A 200 -21.38 29.16 0.43
CA LYS A 200 -21.67 29.99 1.60
C LYS A 200 -22.46 29.23 2.67
N ARG A 201 -23.46 28.42 2.28
CA ARG A 201 -24.16 27.54 3.23
C ARG A 201 -23.23 26.53 3.90
N LEU A 202 -22.31 25.91 3.15
CA LEU A 202 -21.30 25.01 3.72
C LEU A 202 -20.43 25.75 4.73
N LEU A 203 -20.02 26.99 4.42
CA LEU A 203 -19.25 27.84 5.32
C LEU A 203 -20.01 28.14 6.62
N ASP A 204 -21.28 28.54 6.51
CA ASP A 204 -22.14 28.81 7.66
C ASP A 204 -22.33 27.57 8.54
N GLN A 205 -22.51 26.40 7.91
CA GLN A 205 -22.63 25.11 8.61
C GLN A 205 -21.36 24.74 9.37
N ILE A 206 -20.17 24.89 8.77
CA ILE A 206 -18.91 24.59 9.48
C ILE A 206 -18.60 25.60 10.58
N SER A 207 -19.03 26.86 10.42
CA SER A 207 -18.85 27.91 11.43
C SER A 207 -19.82 27.77 12.61
N THR A 208 -20.92 27.05 12.42
CA THR A 208 -21.90 26.84 13.50
C THR A 208 -21.35 25.86 14.55
N PRO A 209 -21.34 26.23 15.85
CA PRO A 209 -20.95 25.33 16.91
C PRO A 209 -21.90 24.13 17.00
N VAL A 210 -21.34 22.91 17.03
CA VAL A 210 -22.09 21.68 17.28
C VAL A 210 -21.57 21.05 18.55
N LYS A 211 -22.47 20.45 19.35
CA LYS A 211 -22.08 19.68 20.53
C LYS A 211 -21.17 18.53 20.08
N GLN A 212 -19.91 18.58 20.47
CA GLN A 212 -18.95 17.50 20.24
C GLN A 212 -18.82 16.67 21.53
N PRO A 213 -19.62 15.59 21.69
CA PRO A 213 -19.52 14.77 22.89
C PRO A 213 -18.16 14.06 22.93
N VAL A 214 -17.46 14.20 24.05
CA VAL A 214 -16.38 13.29 24.42
C VAL A 214 -17.02 11.97 24.84
N SER A 215 -16.71 10.89 24.14
CA SER A 215 -17.26 9.57 24.44
C SER A 215 -16.39 8.85 25.47
N VAL A 216 -17.02 8.31 26.51
CA VAL A 216 -16.38 7.43 27.50
C VAL A 216 -16.85 6.01 27.20
N LEU A 217 -15.91 5.11 26.92
CA LEU A 217 -16.22 3.68 26.73
C LEU A 217 -16.60 3.09 28.09
N GLN A 218 -17.85 2.66 28.23
CA GLN A 218 -18.31 1.92 29.41
C GLN A 218 -17.98 0.43 29.20
N SER A 219 -17.23 -0.16 30.15
CA SER A 219 -16.77 -1.55 30.08
C SER A 219 -17.80 -2.54 30.63
N GLU A 220 -19.09 -2.32 30.41
CA GLU A 220 -20.09 -3.30 30.83
C GLU A 220 -19.79 -4.59 30.06
N ALA A 221 -19.61 -5.68 30.81
CA ALA A 221 -19.32 -7.01 30.27
C ALA A 221 -20.60 -7.57 29.63
N LEU A 222 -21.02 -6.95 28.52
CA LEU A 222 -22.01 -7.52 27.63
C LEU A 222 -21.37 -8.76 27.00
N ASP A 223 -22.02 -9.90 27.15
CA ASP A 223 -21.66 -11.12 26.43
C ASP A 223 -22.07 -10.98 24.95
N PHE A 224 -21.39 -10.09 24.23
CA PHE A 224 -21.63 -9.84 22.81
C PHE A 224 -21.45 -11.10 21.95
N ALA A 225 -20.71 -12.11 22.44
CA ALA A 225 -20.49 -13.34 21.68
C ALA A 225 -21.77 -14.16 21.53
N SER A 226 -22.67 -14.13 22.51
CA SER A 226 -23.94 -14.87 22.45
C SER A 226 -25.03 -14.15 21.64
N SER A 227 -24.85 -12.86 21.33
CA SER A 227 -25.78 -12.08 20.49
C SER A 227 -25.43 -12.08 18.99
N VAL A 228 -24.27 -12.65 18.60
CA VAL A 228 -23.91 -12.80 17.19
C VAL A 228 -24.58 -14.04 16.62
N GLN A 229 -25.33 -13.86 15.54
CA GLN A 229 -25.94 -14.94 14.77
C GLN A 229 -25.08 -15.27 13.56
N GLU A 230 -24.78 -16.55 13.38
CA GLU A 230 -24.17 -17.06 12.15
C GLU A 230 -25.29 -17.52 11.21
N ARG A 231 -25.29 -17.02 9.96
CA ARG A 231 -26.30 -17.45 8.98
C ARG A 231 -26.03 -18.82 8.39
N TRP A 232 -24.78 -19.25 8.36
CA TRP A 232 -24.41 -20.59 7.93
C TRP A 232 -24.30 -21.52 9.12
N ASN A 233 -24.88 -22.71 8.97
CA ASN A 233 -24.55 -23.79 9.87
C ASN A 233 -23.05 -24.11 9.74
N GLU A 234 -22.37 -24.35 10.87
CA GLU A 234 -20.93 -24.66 10.87
C GLU A 234 -20.61 -25.89 10.00
N GLN A 235 -21.46 -26.92 10.01
CA GLN A 235 -21.25 -28.12 9.21
C GLN A 235 -21.39 -27.85 7.71
N GLU A 236 -22.35 -27.01 7.30
CA GLU A 236 -22.49 -26.61 5.89
C GLU A 236 -21.27 -25.83 5.41
N TYR A 237 -20.72 -24.96 6.26
CA TYR A 237 -19.48 -24.24 5.98
C TYR A 237 -18.28 -25.20 5.80
N LEU A 238 -18.14 -26.18 6.69
CA LEU A 238 -17.08 -27.19 6.58
C LEU A 238 -17.24 -28.06 5.33
N ASN A 239 -18.48 -28.43 4.98
CA ASN A 239 -18.76 -29.19 3.76
C ASN A 239 -18.42 -28.37 2.51
N ALA A 240 -18.70 -27.06 2.50
CA ALA A 240 -18.31 -26.18 1.40
C ALA A 240 -16.77 -26.08 1.26
N ILE A 241 -16.06 -26.03 2.39
CA ILE A 241 -14.59 -26.08 2.44
C ILE A 241 -14.07 -27.38 1.83
N ASP A 242 -14.65 -28.53 2.19
CA ASP A 242 -14.19 -29.83 1.69
C ASP A 242 -14.45 -29.99 0.19
N ARG A 243 -15.62 -29.55 -0.30
CA ARG A 243 -15.90 -29.48 -1.75
C ARG A 243 -14.92 -28.55 -2.48
N GLY A 244 -14.57 -27.42 -1.89
CA GLY A 244 -13.56 -26.51 -2.46
C GLY A 244 -12.17 -27.16 -2.57
N LYS A 245 -11.79 -28.02 -1.62
CA LYS A 245 -10.55 -28.79 -1.71
C LYS A 245 -10.60 -29.86 -2.80
N GLU A 246 -11.73 -30.55 -2.94
CA GLU A 246 -11.95 -31.52 -4.02
C GLU A 246 -11.79 -30.85 -5.38
N ALA A 247 -12.44 -29.70 -5.61
CA ALA A 247 -12.29 -28.92 -6.84
C ALA A 247 -10.84 -28.48 -7.12
N ILE A 248 -10.04 -28.22 -6.07
CA ILE A 248 -8.60 -27.92 -6.21
C ILE A 248 -7.81 -29.16 -6.64
N VAL A 249 -8.13 -30.33 -6.07
CA VAL A 249 -7.48 -31.59 -6.43
C VAL A 249 -7.82 -32.01 -7.85
N ASP A 250 -9.07 -31.80 -8.27
CA ASP A 250 -9.57 -32.13 -9.60
C ASP A 250 -9.09 -31.13 -10.68
N GLY A 251 -8.40 -30.06 -10.27
CA GLY A 251 -7.84 -29.06 -11.17
C GLY A 251 -8.88 -28.07 -11.73
N GLU A 252 -10.08 -28.00 -11.15
CA GLU A 252 -11.10 -27.03 -11.55
C GLU A 252 -10.72 -25.60 -11.14
N VAL A 253 -10.09 -25.46 -9.97
CA VAL A 253 -9.66 -24.18 -9.39
C VAL A 253 -8.30 -24.32 -8.72
N PHE A 254 -7.47 -23.28 -8.72
CA PHE A 254 -6.21 -23.25 -7.96
C PHE A 254 -6.42 -22.78 -6.52
N GLN A 255 -7.36 -21.85 -6.33
CA GLN A 255 -7.79 -21.33 -5.05
C GLN A 255 -9.24 -20.88 -5.13
N VAL A 256 -9.96 -21.05 -4.02
CA VAL A 256 -11.29 -20.49 -3.79
C VAL A 256 -11.33 -19.79 -2.43
N VAL A 257 -12.07 -18.69 -2.35
CA VAL A 257 -12.26 -17.91 -1.13
C VAL A 257 -13.71 -18.02 -0.67
N ILE A 258 -13.95 -18.87 0.32
CA ILE A 258 -15.30 -19.11 0.86
C ILE A 258 -15.52 -18.14 2.02
N SER A 259 -16.68 -17.49 2.06
CA SER A 259 -17.04 -16.59 3.15
C SER A 259 -18.35 -16.99 3.82
N ARG A 260 -18.55 -16.49 5.04
CA ARG A 260 -19.80 -16.63 5.81
C ARG A 260 -20.17 -15.30 6.46
N ARG A 261 -21.46 -15.08 6.69
CA ARG A 261 -22.03 -13.85 7.23
C ARG A 261 -22.40 -13.98 8.71
N PHE A 262 -22.01 -12.99 9.50
CA PHE A 262 -22.37 -12.81 10.90
C PHE A 262 -23.30 -11.62 11.04
N GLU A 263 -24.31 -11.73 11.89
CA GLU A 263 -25.32 -10.69 12.13
C GLU A 263 -25.48 -10.41 13.62
N MET A 264 -25.77 -9.15 13.98
CA MET A 264 -26.19 -8.79 15.33
C MET A 264 -27.13 -7.59 15.30
N GLU A 265 -28.02 -7.49 16.29
CA GLU A 265 -28.75 -6.25 16.53
C GLU A 265 -27.77 -5.15 16.98
N CYS A 266 -27.80 -4.01 16.30
CA CYS A 266 -26.96 -2.84 16.51
C CYS A 266 -27.86 -1.63 16.70
N ALA A 267 -27.79 -1.01 17.87
CA ALA A 267 -28.49 0.24 18.19
C ALA A 267 -27.54 1.46 18.18
N ALA A 268 -26.26 1.25 17.83
CA ALA A 268 -25.26 2.30 17.79
C ALA A 268 -25.45 3.20 16.56
N ASP A 269 -25.09 4.47 16.71
CA ASP A 269 -24.97 5.38 15.56
C ASP A 269 -23.86 4.85 14.62
N PRO A 270 -24.08 4.77 13.30
CA PRO A 270 -23.05 4.33 12.36
C PRO A 270 -21.75 5.14 12.44
N LEU A 271 -21.81 6.43 12.77
CA LEU A 271 -20.63 7.25 12.98
C LEU A 271 -19.85 6.81 14.22
N ASP A 272 -20.51 6.31 15.26
CA ASP A 272 -19.82 5.77 16.44
C ASP A 272 -19.12 4.44 16.13
N VAL A 273 -19.74 3.58 15.30
CA VAL A 273 -19.08 2.39 14.75
C VAL A 273 -17.83 2.79 13.96
N TYR A 274 -17.96 3.78 13.08
CA TYR A 274 -16.84 4.32 12.31
C TYR A 274 -15.72 4.85 13.22
N ARG A 275 -16.06 5.64 14.25
CA ARG A 275 -15.08 6.20 15.21
C ARG A 275 -14.31 5.13 15.96
N VAL A 276 -14.97 4.06 16.39
CA VAL A 276 -14.31 2.93 17.07
C VAL A 276 -13.40 2.17 16.09
N LEU A 277 -13.84 1.91 14.87
CA LEU A 277 -13.02 1.29 13.84
C LEU A 277 -11.79 2.14 13.50
N ARG A 278 -11.99 3.45 13.33
CA ARG A 278 -10.93 4.43 13.07
C ARG A 278 -9.84 4.42 14.14
N ASN A 279 -10.22 4.24 15.40
CA ASN A 279 -9.27 4.20 16.53
C ASN A 279 -8.60 2.83 16.70
N THR A 280 -9.35 1.74 16.51
CA THR A 280 -8.86 0.37 16.77
C THR A 280 -8.08 -0.22 15.61
N ASN A 281 -8.54 0.01 14.38
CA ASN A 281 -7.97 -0.55 13.16
C ASN A 281 -7.95 0.52 12.05
N PRO A 282 -7.12 1.57 12.18
CA PRO A 282 -6.93 2.52 11.08
C PRO A 282 -6.37 1.78 9.87
N SER A 283 -6.94 2.05 8.70
CA SER A 283 -6.54 1.42 7.45
C SER A 283 -6.42 2.45 6.32
N PRO A 284 -5.77 2.08 5.20
CA PRO A 284 -5.68 2.95 4.03
C PRO A 284 -7.05 3.35 3.45
N TYR A 285 -8.09 2.57 3.75
CA TYR A 285 -9.42 2.75 3.15
C TYR A 285 -10.50 2.73 4.23
N MET A 286 -10.72 3.87 4.87
CA MET A 286 -11.83 4.08 5.81
C MET A 286 -13.00 4.75 5.08
N TYR A 287 -14.20 4.23 5.26
CA TYR A 287 -15.39 4.79 4.63
C TYR A 287 -16.64 4.66 5.50
N LEU A 288 -17.51 5.65 5.35
CA LEU A 288 -18.86 5.70 5.88
C LEU A 288 -19.76 6.23 4.76
N PHE A 289 -20.75 5.46 4.33
CA PHE A 289 -21.72 5.84 3.30
C PHE A 289 -23.13 5.78 3.89
N SER A 290 -23.85 6.89 3.90
CA SER A 290 -25.27 6.94 4.25
C SER A 290 -26.08 6.94 2.94
N LEU A 291 -26.92 5.93 2.76
CA LEU A 291 -27.57 5.59 1.49
C LEU A 291 -29.04 5.27 1.70
N GLU A 292 -29.79 5.27 0.60
CA GLU A 292 -31.20 4.88 0.54
C GLU A 292 -31.38 3.91 -0.61
N ASP A 293 -32.30 2.95 -0.47
CA ASP A 293 -32.65 2.00 -1.52
C ASP A 293 -33.81 2.52 -2.39
N PRO A 294 -34.11 1.88 -3.54
CA PRO A 294 -35.20 2.31 -4.42
C PRO A 294 -36.61 2.29 -3.82
N ASP A 295 -36.79 1.77 -2.60
CA ASP A 295 -38.06 1.71 -1.88
C ASP A 295 -38.11 2.71 -0.72
N GLY A 296 -37.10 3.58 -0.58
CA GLY A 296 -37.04 4.61 0.44
C GLY A 296 -36.46 4.15 1.78
N ARG A 297 -35.81 2.99 1.84
CA ARG A 297 -35.24 2.46 3.09
C ARG A 297 -33.79 2.90 3.22
N GLU A 298 -33.49 3.55 4.34
CA GLU A 298 -32.13 4.01 4.66
C GLU A 298 -31.25 2.86 5.16
N TYR A 299 -30.00 2.84 4.70
CA TYR A 299 -28.95 1.95 5.20
C TYR A 299 -27.60 2.65 5.15
N THR A 300 -26.68 2.19 5.99
CA THR A 300 -25.35 2.77 6.11
C THR A 300 -24.29 1.69 5.99
N ILE A 301 -23.24 1.98 5.23
CA ILE A 301 -22.08 1.10 5.07
C ILE A 301 -20.90 1.74 5.79
N VAL A 302 -20.32 1.01 6.75
CA VAL A 302 -19.15 1.43 7.53
C VAL A 302 -18.02 0.43 7.33
N GLY A 303 -16.82 0.88 6.97
CA GLY A 303 -15.71 -0.05 6.75
C GLY A 303 -14.32 0.51 6.98
N SER A 304 -13.39 -0.42 7.18
CA SER A 304 -11.95 -0.20 7.32
C SER A 304 -11.22 -1.28 6.55
N SER A 305 -10.84 -0.98 5.31
CA SER A 305 -10.22 -1.95 4.41
C SER A 305 -8.70 -1.75 4.27
N PRO A 306 -7.91 -2.84 4.36
CA PRO A 306 -6.47 -2.79 4.20
C PRO A 306 -6.00 -2.78 2.73
N GLU A 307 -6.87 -3.11 1.76
CA GLU A 307 -6.48 -3.41 0.37
C GLU A 307 -7.30 -2.59 -0.65
N ALA A 308 -6.67 -2.16 -1.74
CA ALA A 308 -7.35 -1.62 -2.91
C ALA A 308 -7.48 -2.70 -3.98
N LEU A 309 -8.60 -2.70 -4.70
CA LEU A 309 -8.73 -3.54 -5.90
C LEU A 309 -7.79 -3.03 -7.00
N VAL A 310 -7.90 -1.74 -7.34
CA VAL A 310 -7.05 -1.09 -8.36
C VAL A 310 -7.04 0.44 -8.15
N THR A 311 -6.00 1.13 -8.56
CA THR A 311 -5.89 2.58 -8.56
C THR A 311 -5.45 3.04 -9.93
N VAL A 312 -6.25 3.86 -10.62
CA VAL A 312 -5.82 4.49 -11.87
C VAL A 312 -5.49 5.96 -11.57
N THR A 313 -4.35 6.49 -11.98
CA THR A 313 -3.99 7.90 -11.83
C THR A 313 -3.44 8.42 -13.13
N GLY A 314 -4.17 9.31 -13.80
CA GLY A 314 -3.83 9.66 -15.18
C GLY A 314 -3.86 8.40 -16.07
N ASN A 315 -2.73 8.05 -16.66
CA ASN A 315 -2.56 6.83 -17.45
C ASN A 315 -1.94 5.67 -16.66
N GLU A 316 -1.59 5.85 -15.39
CA GLU A 316 -0.97 4.79 -14.59
C GLU A 316 -2.05 3.95 -13.91
N VAL A 317 -1.99 2.62 -14.03
CA VAL A 317 -2.87 1.65 -13.36
C VAL A 317 -2.03 0.87 -12.36
N ILE A 318 -2.43 0.84 -11.09
CA ILE A 318 -1.70 0.20 -9.98
C ILE A 318 -2.64 -0.73 -9.23
N THR A 319 -2.18 -1.93 -8.90
CA THR A 319 -2.86 -2.82 -7.94
C THR A 319 -1.84 -3.40 -6.96
N HIS A 320 -2.29 -3.65 -5.74
CA HIS A 320 -1.46 -4.15 -4.65
C HIS A 320 -2.00 -5.50 -4.18
N PRO A 321 -1.73 -6.61 -4.90
CA PRO A 321 -2.14 -7.93 -4.43
C PRO A 321 -1.51 -8.23 -3.07
N ILE A 322 -2.34 -8.53 -2.08
CA ILE A 322 -1.93 -8.89 -0.72
C ILE A 322 -2.24 -10.37 -0.46
N ALA A 323 -1.22 -11.12 -0.04
CA ALA A 323 -1.40 -12.50 0.40
C ALA A 323 -0.33 -12.87 1.43
N GLY A 324 -0.50 -14.01 2.09
CA GLY A 324 0.44 -14.38 3.13
C GLY A 324 0.23 -13.58 4.41
N SER A 325 0.25 -14.22 5.57
CA SER A 325 0.03 -13.49 6.83
C SER A 325 0.80 -14.04 8.01
N ARG A 326 1.31 -13.15 8.86
CA ARG A 326 1.76 -13.48 10.23
C ARG A 326 1.30 -12.42 11.22
N PRO A 327 1.01 -12.80 12.49
CA PRO A 327 0.76 -11.81 13.53
C PRO A 327 2.01 -10.96 13.77
N ARG A 328 1.85 -9.75 14.32
CA ARG A 328 3.01 -8.95 14.76
C ARG A 328 3.71 -9.60 15.96
N GLY A 329 5.03 -9.50 15.98
CA GLY A 329 5.84 -9.98 17.10
C GLY A 329 5.67 -9.09 18.33
N LYS A 330 5.71 -9.69 19.54
CA LYS A 330 5.70 -8.93 20.80
C LYS A 330 6.98 -8.14 21.05
N THR A 331 8.08 -8.53 20.41
CA THR A 331 9.37 -7.86 20.42
C THR A 331 9.88 -7.67 19.00
N VAL A 332 10.85 -6.78 18.81
CA VAL A 332 11.43 -6.49 17.48
C VAL A 332 12.09 -7.75 16.88
N GLU A 333 12.74 -8.57 17.71
CA GLU A 333 13.40 -9.80 17.32
C GLU A 333 12.38 -10.85 16.88
N ALA A 334 11.29 -11.00 17.64
CA ALA A 334 10.20 -11.91 17.30
C ALA A 334 9.49 -11.46 16.00
N ASP A 335 9.30 -10.15 15.82
CA ASP A 335 8.67 -9.60 14.61
C ASP A 335 9.54 -9.84 13.36
N LYS A 336 10.86 -9.69 13.49
CA LYS A 336 11.81 -10.00 12.42
C LYS A 336 11.86 -11.50 12.11
N ALA A 337 11.79 -12.36 13.13
CA ALA A 337 11.73 -13.81 12.94
C ALA A 337 10.47 -14.22 12.19
N LEU A 338 9.29 -13.70 12.56
CA LEU A 338 8.02 -13.95 11.89
C LEU A 338 8.03 -13.45 10.43
N ALA A 339 8.63 -12.29 10.17
CA ALA A 339 8.80 -11.79 8.80
C ALA A 339 9.71 -12.71 7.96
N THR A 340 10.78 -13.22 8.55
CA THR A 340 11.70 -14.16 7.89
C THR A 340 11.03 -15.50 7.63
N GLU A 341 10.22 -15.98 8.57
CA GLU A 341 9.40 -17.19 8.42
C GLU A 341 8.40 -17.03 7.28
N LEU A 342 7.66 -15.91 7.24
CA LEU A 342 6.69 -15.62 6.18
C LEU A 342 7.34 -15.59 4.79
N LEU A 343 8.52 -14.98 4.67
CA LEU A 343 9.30 -14.95 3.44
C LEU A 343 9.92 -16.32 3.06
N ALA A 344 10.02 -17.25 3.99
CA ALA A 344 10.53 -18.60 3.74
C ALA A 344 9.40 -19.60 3.47
N ASP A 345 8.16 -19.29 3.86
CA ASP A 345 7.00 -20.15 3.71
C ASP A 345 6.65 -20.37 2.24
N GLN A 346 6.92 -21.57 1.74
CA GLN A 346 6.71 -21.94 0.34
C GLN A 346 5.23 -21.86 -0.06
N LYS A 347 4.32 -22.18 0.86
CA LYS A 347 2.87 -22.18 0.61
C LYS A 347 2.37 -20.76 0.44
N GLU A 348 2.67 -19.88 1.39
CA GLU A 348 2.22 -18.48 1.35
C GLU A 348 2.82 -17.72 0.14
N ARG A 349 4.06 -18.05 -0.25
CA ARG A 349 4.69 -17.52 -1.47
C ARG A 349 4.00 -17.99 -2.75
N ALA A 350 3.63 -19.27 -2.82
CA ALA A 350 2.93 -19.80 -4.00
C ALA A 350 1.55 -19.14 -4.16
N GLU A 351 0.78 -19.02 -3.07
CA GLU A 351 -0.50 -18.29 -3.06
C GLU A 351 -0.33 -16.83 -3.50
N HIS A 352 0.69 -16.14 -2.97
CA HIS A 352 0.96 -14.75 -3.33
C HIS A 352 1.36 -14.60 -4.80
N LEU A 353 2.25 -15.47 -5.31
CA LEU A 353 2.66 -15.43 -6.71
C LEU A 353 1.48 -15.59 -7.66
N MET A 354 0.58 -16.52 -7.35
CA MET A 354 -0.62 -16.74 -8.16
C MET A 354 -1.52 -15.51 -8.21
N LEU A 355 -1.67 -14.77 -7.11
CA LEU A 355 -2.43 -13.51 -7.08
C LEU A 355 -1.72 -12.39 -7.86
N VAL A 356 -0.39 -12.33 -7.81
CA VAL A 356 0.40 -11.40 -8.63
C VAL A 356 0.18 -11.70 -10.12
N ASP A 357 0.22 -12.96 -10.53
CA ASP A 357 0.00 -13.34 -11.92
C ASP A 357 -1.44 -13.07 -12.37
N LEU A 358 -2.42 -13.27 -11.49
CA LEU A 358 -3.80 -12.87 -11.75
C LEU A 358 -3.90 -11.35 -11.97
N SER A 359 -3.32 -10.54 -11.08
CA SER A 359 -3.26 -9.08 -11.25
C SER A 359 -2.60 -8.67 -12.56
N ARG A 360 -1.49 -9.32 -12.95
CA ARG A 360 -0.82 -9.05 -14.24
C ARG A 360 -1.73 -9.39 -15.42
N ASN A 361 -2.42 -10.54 -15.37
CA ASN A 361 -3.36 -10.95 -16.40
C ASN A 361 -4.53 -9.97 -16.53
N ASP A 362 -5.09 -9.50 -15.42
CA ASP A 362 -6.21 -8.57 -15.43
C ASP A 362 -5.79 -7.19 -15.97
N LEU A 363 -4.65 -6.66 -15.54
CA LEU A 363 -4.10 -5.41 -16.07
C LEU A 363 -3.74 -5.53 -17.56
N SER A 364 -3.26 -6.69 -18.03
CA SER A 364 -2.90 -6.88 -19.44
C SER A 364 -4.07 -6.74 -20.43
N LYS A 365 -5.32 -6.88 -19.95
CA LYS A 365 -6.54 -6.70 -20.77
C LYS A 365 -6.79 -5.22 -21.12
N VAL A 366 -6.27 -4.29 -20.31
CA VAL A 366 -6.62 -2.86 -20.36
C VAL A 366 -5.40 -1.94 -20.43
N CYS A 367 -4.19 -2.47 -20.24
CA CYS A 367 -2.93 -1.74 -20.33
C CYS A 367 -2.20 -1.99 -21.66
N VAL A 368 -1.33 -1.07 -22.05
CA VAL A 368 -0.46 -1.19 -23.23
C VAL A 368 0.44 -2.42 -23.08
N ALA A 369 0.48 -3.26 -24.12
CA ALA A 369 1.30 -4.47 -24.12
C ALA A 369 2.78 -4.17 -23.81
N GLY A 370 3.35 -4.89 -22.86
CA GLY A 370 4.74 -4.71 -22.41
C GLY A 370 4.95 -3.63 -21.33
N THR A 371 3.91 -2.88 -20.94
CA THR A 371 4.01 -1.88 -19.84
C THR A 371 3.65 -2.44 -18.48
N VAL A 372 2.97 -3.60 -18.42
CA VAL A 372 2.59 -4.24 -17.15
C VAL A 372 3.84 -4.83 -16.49
N ASP A 373 4.22 -4.28 -15.34
CA ASP A 373 5.41 -4.66 -14.59
C ASP A 373 5.13 -4.83 -13.09
N VAL A 374 5.95 -5.63 -12.42
CA VAL A 374 5.90 -5.85 -10.97
C VAL A 374 7.05 -5.08 -10.33
N THR A 375 6.76 -3.88 -9.83
CA THR A 375 7.76 -2.95 -9.29
C THR A 375 8.22 -3.31 -7.89
N GLN A 376 7.35 -3.95 -7.10
CA GLN A 376 7.66 -4.51 -5.79
C GLN A 376 7.15 -5.94 -5.76
N PHE A 377 7.97 -6.87 -5.26
CA PHE A 377 7.65 -8.29 -5.30
C PHE A 377 7.92 -8.97 -3.96
N MET A 378 6.86 -9.51 -3.35
CA MET A 378 6.89 -10.27 -2.11
C MET A 378 7.60 -9.53 -0.96
N GLU A 379 7.31 -8.25 -0.78
CA GLU A 379 7.82 -7.48 0.34
C GLU A 379 6.93 -7.63 1.58
N VAL A 380 7.53 -7.59 2.77
CA VAL A 380 6.77 -7.70 4.03
C VAL A 380 6.33 -6.31 4.48
N GLU A 381 5.03 -6.04 4.35
CA GLU A 381 4.41 -4.85 4.94
C GLU A 381 3.86 -5.13 6.34
N ARG A 382 4.06 -4.17 7.25
CA ARG A 382 3.68 -4.29 8.66
C ARG A 382 2.51 -3.37 8.97
N PHE A 383 1.37 -3.96 9.29
CA PHE A 383 0.20 -3.28 9.83
C PHE A 383 0.18 -3.33 11.36
N SER A 384 -0.81 -2.71 11.99
CA SER A 384 -0.91 -2.59 13.46
C SER A 384 -0.87 -3.93 14.19
N HIS A 385 -1.55 -4.96 13.65
CA HIS A 385 -1.69 -6.27 14.31
C HIS A 385 -1.20 -7.45 13.47
N ILE A 386 -0.96 -7.23 12.17
CA ILE A 386 -0.60 -8.28 11.21
C ILE A 386 0.50 -7.78 10.25
N MET A 387 1.22 -8.69 9.63
CA MET A 387 2.10 -8.40 8.49
C MET A 387 1.73 -9.28 7.30
N HIS A 388 1.91 -8.77 6.09
CA HIS A 388 1.51 -9.42 4.84
C HIS A 388 2.65 -9.42 3.83
N LEU A 389 2.63 -10.38 2.89
CA LEU A 389 3.38 -10.23 1.65
C LEU A 389 2.58 -9.33 0.72
N VAL A 390 3.23 -8.29 0.21
CA VAL A 390 2.66 -7.32 -0.69
C VAL A 390 3.53 -7.24 -1.93
N SER A 391 2.89 -7.18 -3.09
CA SER A 391 3.52 -6.83 -4.35
C SER A 391 2.78 -5.65 -4.96
N THR A 392 3.46 -4.93 -5.85
CA THR A 392 2.87 -3.82 -6.59
C THR A 392 2.96 -4.12 -8.06
N VAL A 393 1.81 -4.21 -8.72
CA VAL A 393 1.70 -4.41 -10.18
C VAL A 393 1.24 -3.09 -10.77
N VAL A 394 2.02 -2.57 -11.72
CA VAL A 394 1.74 -1.31 -12.41
C VAL A 394 1.58 -1.56 -13.91
N GLY A 395 0.86 -0.70 -14.61
CA GLY A 395 0.79 -0.69 -16.07
C GLY A 395 0.35 0.65 -16.60
N GLU A 396 0.59 0.90 -17.90
CA GLU A 396 0.12 2.09 -18.59
C GLU A 396 -1.22 1.80 -19.28
N LEU A 397 -2.26 2.57 -18.98
CA LEU A 397 -3.60 2.43 -19.54
C LEU A 397 -3.56 2.52 -21.07
N ALA A 398 -4.21 1.58 -21.75
CA ALA A 398 -4.23 1.55 -23.20
C ALA A 398 -4.96 2.78 -23.79
N PRO A 399 -4.51 3.32 -24.94
CA PRO A 399 -5.24 4.38 -25.62
C PRO A 399 -6.69 4.00 -25.89
N GLY A 400 -7.63 4.84 -25.44
CA GLY A 400 -9.06 4.61 -25.57
C GLY A 400 -9.70 3.84 -24.42
N ALA A 401 -8.93 3.09 -23.62
CA ALA A 401 -9.43 2.51 -22.38
C ALA A 401 -9.69 3.61 -21.34
N LYS A 402 -10.72 3.40 -20.53
CA LYS A 402 -11.13 4.28 -19.43
C LYS A 402 -11.05 3.51 -18.12
N ALA A 403 -11.12 4.22 -17.01
CA ALA A 403 -11.08 3.58 -15.70
C ALA A 403 -12.27 2.64 -15.42
N TYR A 404 -13.40 2.83 -16.09
CA TYR A 404 -14.49 1.85 -16.08
C TYR A 404 -14.07 0.51 -16.72
N ASP A 405 -13.24 0.53 -17.76
CA ASP A 405 -12.74 -0.71 -18.36
C ASP A 405 -11.77 -1.42 -17.40
N VAL A 406 -10.96 -0.65 -16.68
CA VAL A 406 -10.07 -1.18 -15.63
C VAL A 406 -10.85 -1.80 -14.48
N LEU A 407 -11.93 -1.15 -14.02
CA LEU A 407 -12.90 -1.76 -13.11
C LEU A 407 -13.31 -3.14 -13.62
N LYS A 408 -13.91 -3.15 -14.81
CA LYS A 408 -14.57 -4.33 -15.36
C LYS A 408 -13.57 -5.48 -15.52
N ALA A 409 -12.32 -5.16 -15.89
CA ALA A 409 -11.27 -6.14 -16.09
C ALA A 409 -10.72 -6.74 -14.79
N THR A 410 -10.76 -5.99 -13.69
CA THR A 410 -10.17 -6.39 -12.39
C THR A 410 -11.20 -6.88 -11.38
N PHE A 411 -12.48 -6.61 -11.58
CA PHE A 411 -13.53 -6.98 -10.64
C PHE A 411 -14.07 -8.39 -10.90
N PRO A 412 -14.28 -9.20 -9.84
CA PRO A 412 -13.94 -8.93 -8.45
C PRO A 412 -12.47 -9.27 -8.14
N ALA A 413 -11.97 -8.77 -7.00
CA ALA A 413 -10.60 -9.07 -6.57
C ALA A 413 -10.36 -10.59 -6.45
N GLY A 414 -9.21 -11.06 -6.93
CA GLY A 414 -8.75 -12.43 -6.73
C GLY A 414 -8.66 -12.84 -5.26
N THR A 415 -8.41 -11.88 -4.37
CA THR A 415 -8.35 -12.10 -2.91
C THR A 415 -9.71 -12.42 -2.28
N LEU A 416 -10.83 -12.21 -2.99
CA LEU A 416 -12.19 -12.55 -2.56
C LEU A 416 -12.92 -13.57 -3.44
N SER A 417 -12.41 -13.86 -4.63
CA SER A 417 -12.95 -14.90 -5.52
C SER A 417 -12.08 -16.15 -5.45
N GLY A 418 -10.92 -16.09 -6.08
CA GLY A 418 -10.04 -17.22 -6.27
C GLY A 418 -9.28 -17.12 -7.59
N ALA A 419 -8.65 -18.23 -7.99
CA ALA A 419 -7.92 -18.34 -9.24
C ALA A 419 -8.28 -19.67 -9.91
N PRO A 420 -8.62 -19.71 -11.22
CA PRO A 420 -8.74 -18.58 -12.14
C PRO A 420 -9.92 -17.66 -11.82
N SER A 421 -9.89 -16.39 -12.24
CA SER A 421 -10.97 -15.40 -11.97
C SER A 421 -12.30 -15.65 -12.70
N ARG A 422 -12.43 -16.76 -13.43
CA ARG A 422 -13.59 -17.05 -14.30
C ARG A 422 -14.72 -17.77 -13.56
N ALA A 423 -15.87 -17.88 -14.25
CA ALA A 423 -17.15 -18.41 -13.80
C ALA A 423 -17.15 -19.62 -12.84
N PRO A 424 -16.26 -20.64 -12.95
CA PRO A 424 -16.22 -21.74 -11.98
C PRO A 424 -15.95 -21.23 -10.55
N CYS A 425 -14.80 -20.61 -10.29
CA CYS A 425 -14.43 -20.09 -8.96
C CYS A 425 -15.49 -19.16 -8.37
N VAL A 426 -16.03 -18.26 -9.19
CA VAL A 426 -17.01 -17.25 -8.78
C VAL A 426 -18.36 -17.87 -8.43
N SER A 427 -18.76 -18.95 -9.12
CA SER A 427 -19.98 -19.71 -8.78
C SER A 427 -19.84 -20.49 -7.45
N TRP A 428 -18.64 -21.00 -7.15
CA TRP A 428 -18.35 -21.77 -5.94
C TRP A 428 -18.26 -20.90 -4.68
N THR A 429 -17.76 -19.66 -4.80
CA THR A 429 -17.77 -18.70 -3.68
C THR A 429 -19.17 -18.32 -3.21
N ASN A 430 -20.21 -18.63 -3.99
CA ASN A 430 -21.49 -17.93 -3.95
C ASN A 430 -22.72 -18.77 -3.62
N SER A 431 -22.61 -19.78 -2.75
CA SER A 431 -23.83 -20.45 -2.29
C SER A 431 -24.69 -19.59 -1.36
N ASN A 432 -24.24 -18.40 -0.90
CA ASN A 432 -25.02 -17.45 -0.07
C ASN A 432 -24.36 -16.05 0.13
N LEU A 433 -23.49 -15.60 -0.79
CA LEU A 433 -22.88 -14.26 -0.71
C LEU A 433 -23.84 -13.23 -1.32
N THR A 434 -24.78 -12.75 -0.52
CA THR A 434 -25.73 -11.72 -0.95
C THR A 434 -25.34 -10.35 -0.42
N GLY A 435 -25.59 -9.33 -1.24
CA GLY A 435 -25.43 -7.92 -0.90
C GLY A 435 -24.05 -7.53 -0.36
N ALA A 436 -24.04 -6.78 0.73
CA ALA A 436 -22.87 -6.00 1.15
C ALA A 436 -21.60 -6.83 1.43
N ALA A 437 -21.70 -8.15 1.60
CA ALA A 437 -20.67 -9.06 2.11
C ALA A 437 -19.36 -9.11 1.31
N SER A 438 -19.31 -8.67 0.06
CA SER A 438 -18.06 -8.47 -0.70
C SER A 438 -18.15 -7.19 -1.53
N THR A 439 -18.49 -6.10 -0.83
CA THR A 439 -18.65 -4.77 -1.42
C THR A 439 -17.33 -4.08 -1.68
N ALA A 440 -17.18 -3.55 -2.88
CA ALA A 440 -16.19 -2.52 -3.18
C ALA A 440 -16.75 -1.14 -2.82
N ALA A 441 -16.06 -0.45 -1.91
CA ALA A 441 -16.28 0.97 -1.69
C ALA A 441 -15.70 1.73 -2.89
N TRP A 442 -16.52 2.52 -3.54
CA TRP A 442 -16.21 3.08 -4.84
C TRP A 442 -16.36 4.59 -4.86
N TRP A 443 -15.40 5.24 -5.49
CA TRP A 443 -15.62 6.58 -6.00
C TRP A 443 -14.90 6.79 -7.31
N VAL A 444 -15.50 7.62 -8.12
CA VAL A 444 -14.99 8.03 -9.42
C VAL A 444 -15.16 9.50 -9.59
N THR A 445 -14.13 10.16 -10.07
CA THR A 445 -14.16 11.59 -10.34
C THR A 445 -14.45 11.83 -11.82
N TRP A 446 -15.07 12.97 -12.16
CA TRP A 446 -15.35 13.33 -13.55
C TRP A 446 -14.10 13.61 -14.39
N THR A 447 -12.95 13.80 -13.73
CA THR A 447 -11.74 14.25 -14.42
C THR A 447 -11.09 13.14 -15.24
N SER A 448 -10.70 13.46 -16.49
CA SER A 448 -10.02 12.54 -17.42
C SER A 448 -8.73 11.89 -16.88
N GLN A 449 -8.13 12.47 -15.83
CA GLN A 449 -6.88 12.04 -15.19
C GLN A 449 -7.04 11.73 -13.69
N ALA A 450 -8.22 11.31 -13.27
CA ALA A 450 -8.51 11.11 -11.86
C ALA A 450 -7.59 10.07 -11.20
N ILE A 451 -7.47 10.16 -9.87
CA ILE A 451 -7.12 9.02 -9.01
C ILE A 451 -8.40 8.17 -8.87
N TRP A 452 -8.59 7.21 -9.77
CA TRP A 452 -9.62 6.18 -9.73
C TRP A 452 -9.19 5.08 -8.78
N THR A 453 -9.31 5.30 -7.47
CA THR A 453 -9.09 4.23 -6.51
C THR A 453 -10.34 3.37 -6.40
N TRP A 454 -10.32 2.21 -7.02
CA TRP A 454 -11.16 1.07 -6.66
C TRP A 454 -10.72 0.53 -5.31
N ARG A 455 -11.48 0.85 -4.27
CA ARG A 455 -11.10 0.52 -2.91
C ARG A 455 -11.87 -0.71 -2.45
N SER A 456 -11.10 -1.68 -1.96
CA SER A 456 -11.56 -2.77 -1.11
C SER A 456 -12.36 -3.91 -1.75
N PRO A 457 -11.74 -5.07 -1.97
CA PRO A 457 -12.31 -6.32 -1.45
C PRO A 457 -12.52 -6.24 0.07
N SER A 458 -13.74 -6.04 0.55
CA SER A 458 -13.95 -5.82 1.98
C SER A 458 -13.99 -7.10 2.82
N VAL A 459 -12.97 -7.28 3.65
CA VAL A 459 -12.87 -8.33 4.69
C VAL A 459 -13.38 -7.84 6.06
N ARG A 460 -13.59 -6.52 6.23
CA ARG A 460 -13.93 -5.85 7.50
C ARG A 460 -14.86 -4.65 7.26
N HIS A 461 -16.14 -4.94 7.02
CA HIS A 461 -17.19 -3.93 6.92
C HIS A 461 -18.45 -4.34 7.67
N CYS A 462 -19.12 -3.33 8.22
CA CYS A 462 -20.45 -3.43 8.80
C CYS A 462 -21.43 -2.75 7.85
N CYS A 463 -22.41 -3.50 7.35
CA CYS A 463 -23.64 -2.86 6.87
C CYS A 463 -24.58 -2.71 8.07
N VAL A 464 -25.04 -1.49 8.34
CA VAL A 464 -26.03 -1.16 9.38
C VAL A 464 -27.31 -0.74 8.65
N ARG A 465 -28.37 -1.56 8.70
CA ARG A 465 -29.66 -1.26 8.07
C ARG A 465 -30.70 -0.89 9.12
N ALA A 466 -31.37 0.26 9.02
CA ALA A 466 -32.47 0.59 9.93
C ALA A 466 -33.75 -0.18 9.55
N GLY A 467 -34.38 -0.88 10.50
CA GLY A 467 -35.65 -1.57 10.29
C GLY A 467 -36.86 -0.61 10.33
N PRO A 468 -37.95 -0.91 9.60
CA PRO A 468 -39.08 0.01 9.39
C PRO A 468 -39.96 0.31 10.62
N THR A 469 -39.77 -0.35 11.78
CA THR A 469 -40.62 -0.13 12.97
C THR A 469 -39.92 -0.22 14.33
N SER A 470 -38.59 -0.25 14.38
CA SER A 470 -37.87 -0.07 15.65
C SER A 470 -36.43 0.35 15.38
N ARG A 471 -35.82 1.09 16.31
CA ARG A 471 -34.37 1.40 16.33
C ARG A 471 -33.53 0.14 16.51
N ARG A 472 -33.65 -0.81 15.58
CA ARG A 472 -32.91 -2.07 15.53
C ARG A 472 -32.30 -2.13 14.14
N ALA A 473 -30.97 -2.08 14.08
CA ALA A 473 -30.26 -2.32 12.85
C ALA A 473 -29.57 -3.68 12.89
N ALA A 474 -29.55 -4.42 11.78
CA ALA A 474 -28.72 -5.61 11.67
C ALA A 474 -27.33 -5.19 11.18
N GLY A 475 -26.29 -5.56 11.91
CA GLY A 475 -24.89 -5.38 11.54
C GLY A 475 -24.34 -6.65 10.89
N SER A 476 -24.01 -6.64 9.60
CA SER A 476 -23.50 -7.83 8.90
C SER A 476 -22.00 -7.78 8.62
N TRP A 477 -21.25 -8.87 8.88
CA TRP A 477 -19.81 -8.98 8.60
C TRP A 477 -19.46 -10.28 7.85
N PRO A 478 -18.74 -10.24 6.73
CA PRO A 478 -18.18 -11.43 6.08
C PRO A 478 -16.85 -11.87 6.72
N ILE A 479 -16.56 -13.17 6.72
CA ILE A 479 -15.20 -13.68 7.01
C ILE A 479 -14.75 -14.61 5.89
N PRO A 480 -13.77 -14.22 5.04
CA PRO A 480 -13.21 -15.05 4.01
C PRO A 480 -12.16 -16.02 4.54
N THR A 481 -12.16 -17.24 4.01
CA THR A 481 -11.13 -18.27 4.22
C THR A 481 -10.61 -18.75 2.87
N SER A 482 -9.30 -18.56 2.64
CA SER A 482 -8.61 -19.12 1.47
C SER A 482 -8.19 -20.56 1.76
N LEU A 483 -8.40 -21.44 0.78
CA LEU A 483 -7.96 -22.83 0.83
C LEU A 483 -6.92 -23.08 -0.27
N PRO A 484 -5.66 -23.36 0.10
CA PRO A 484 -4.64 -23.85 -0.81
C PRO A 484 -4.55 -25.38 -0.78
N LYS A 485 -3.82 -25.95 -1.75
CA LYS A 485 -3.68 -27.38 -2.06
C LYS A 485 -3.31 -28.32 -0.89
N ARG A 486 -2.92 -27.82 0.29
CA ARG A 486 -2.96 -28.56 1.57
C ARG A 486 -2.86 -27.58 2.75
N SER A 487 -3.87 -27.51 3.61
CA SER A 487 -3.66 -27.03 4.98
C SER A 487 -4.52 -27.81 5.99
N ARG A 488 -3.86 -28.36 7.00
CA ARG A 488 -4.49 -28.70 8.28
C ARG A 488 -4.30 -27.50 9.20
N LEU A 489 -5.42 -27.03 9.75
CA LEU A 489 -5.55 -26.07 10.87
C LEU A 489 -5.02 -24.64 10.64
N SER A 490 -5.93 -23.75 10.21
CA SER A 490 -5.81 -22.31 10.47
C SER A 490 -7.20 -21.63 10.50
N THR A 491 -8.10 -22.06 11.40
CA THR A 491 -9.47 -21.50 11.49
C THR A 491 -9.80 -20.76 12.78
N ARG A 492 -8.86 -20.56 13.73
CA ARG A 492 -9.21 -19.97 15.04
C ARG A 492 -8.72 -18.55 15.37
N ARG A 493 -8.04 -17.82 14.47
CA ARG A 493 -7.34 -16.57 14.88
C ARG A 493 -7.70 -15.24 14.18
N ARG A 494 -8.65 -15.21 13.24
CA ARG A 494 -9.06 -13.94 12.60
C ARG A 494 -9.96 -13.01 13.46
N PRO A 495 -10.77 -13.45 14.44
CA PRO A 495 -11.60 -12.52 15.23
C PRO A 495 -10.90 -11.87 16.44
N LEU A 496 -9.61 -12.11 16.67
CA LEU A 496 -8.95 -11.76 17.94
C LEU A 496 -8.58 -10.28 18.13
N ALA A 497 -8.79 -9.41 17.14
CA ALA A 497 -8.54 -7.97 17.29
C ALA A 497 -9.51 -7.27 18.27
N CYS A 498 -10.60 -7.95 18.69
CA CYS A 498 -11.51 -7.49 19.75
C CYS A 498 -11.27 -8.17 21.11
N ARG A 499 -10.24 -9.03 21.26
CA ARG A 499 -10.00 -9.81 22.48
C ARG A 499 -8.59 -9.57 23.01
N ALA A 500 -8.45 -8.62 23.92
CA ALA A 500 -7.26 -8.49 24.74
C ALA A 500 -7.66 -8.33 26.22
N HIS A 501 -7.85 -9.45 26.94
CA HIS A 501 -7.18 -9.71 28.22
C HIS A 501 -7.55 -11.06 28.85
N ARG A 502 -6.48 -11.77 29.25
CA ARG A 502 -6.29 -12.76 30.34
C ARG A 502 -5.77 -14.11 29.87
N GLY A 503 -4.62 -14.49 30.43
CA GLY A 503 -3.91 -15.74 30.19
C GLY A 503 -4.35 -16.87 31.11
N ILE A 504 -3.84 -18.07 30.83
CA ILE A 504 -3.39 -19.13 31.74
C ILE A 504 -2.71 -20.23 30.87
N ALA A 505 -1.72 -20.89 31.46
CA ALA A 505 -0.76 -21.84 30.90
C ALA A 505 -1.33 -23.30 30.76
N PRO A 506 -0.55 -24.28 30.23
CA PRO A 506 -1.04 -25.42 29.44
C PRO A 506 -1.34 -26.69 30.25
N GLN A 507 -2.15 -27.60 29.66
CA GLN A 507 -2.24 -28.99 30.09
C GLN A 507 -2.05 -29.95 28.91
N HIS A 508 -1.08 -30.84 29.07
CA HIS A 508 -0.79 -32.00 28.23
C HIS A 508 -1.80 -33.13 28.49
N PHE A 509 -2.18 -33.87 27.45
CA PHE A 509 -2.54 -35.30 27.56
C PHE A 509 -2.13 -36.08 26.29
N PRO A 510 -1.76 -37.38 26.40
CA PRO A 510 -1.07 -38.14 25.34
C PRO A 510 -1.92 -39.23 24.66
N GLY A 511 -1.43 -39.69 23.50
CA GLY A 511 -1.65 -41.04 22.95
C GLY A 511 -2.31 -41.10 21.55
N PRO A 512 -2.28 -42.25 20.84
CA PRO A 512 -1.43 -43.43 20.98
C PRO A 512 -0.67 -43.80 19.67
N SER A 513 0.29 -44.70 19.82
CA SER A 513 1.06 -45.36 18.77
C SER A 513 0.26 -46.50 18.11
N PHE A 514 0.28 -46.58 16.78
CA PHE A 514 -0.13 -47.76 16.03
C PHE A 514 1.04 -48.31 15.21
N ARG A 515 1.42 -49.55 15.51
CA ARG A 515 2.23 -50.43 14.66
C ARG A 515 1.34 -50.94 13.52
N GLY A 516 1.87 -50.90 12.30
CA GLY A 516 1.28 -51.52 11.12
C GLY A 516 2.38 -52.12 10.25
N ASP A 517 2.09 -53.32 9.77
CA ASP A 517 2.99 -54.40 9.37
C ASP A 517 3.63 -54.22 7.99
N GLY A 518 4.76 -54.89 7.77
CA GLY A 518 5.60 -54.74 6.58
C GLY A 518 5.16 -55.57 5.38
N ARG A 519 5.40 -55.05 4.18
CA ARG A 519 5.72 -55.85 2.97
C ARG A 519 6.74 -55.11 2.12
N ARG A 520 7.91 -55.74 1.95
CA ARG A 520 9.00 -55.32 1.06
C ARG A 520 8.63 -55.59 -0.40
N ARG A 521 8.97 -54.67 -1.31
CA ARG A 521 9.19 -54.94 -2.74
C ARG A 521 10.58 -54.45 -3.12
N GLU A 522 11.31 -55.29 -3.85
CA GLU A 522 12.70 -55.09 -4.28
C GLU A 522 12.87 -54.00 -5.35
N PRO A 523 14.03 -53.33 -5.43
CA PRO A 523 14.34 -52.35 -6.47
C PRO A 523 15.07 -52.96 -7.69
N ARG A 524 14.79 -52.43 -8.89
CA ARG A 524 15.51 -52.71 -10.15
C ARG A 524 16.77 -51.81 -10.29
N PRO A 525 17.78 -52.20 -11.10
CA PRO A 525 19.12 -51.62 -11.04
C PRO A 525 19.28 -50.30 -11.83
N VAL A 526 20.18 -49.44 -11.33
CA VAL A 526 20.52 -48.11 -11.86
C VAL A 526 21.73 -48.18 -12.79
N SER A 527 21.65 -47.51 -13.94
CA SER A 527 22.72 -47.35 -14.94
C SER A 527 23.78 -46.31 -14.51
N ALA A 528 25.04 -46.58 -14.84
CA ALA A 528 26.25 -45.85 -14.42
C ALA A 528 26.37 -44.40 -14.96
N ALA A 529 26.90 -43.50 -14.14
CA ALA A 529 27.15 -42.08 -14.43
C ALA A 529 28.61 -41.79 -14.85
N ARG A 530 28.79 -40.84 -15.79
CA ARG A 530 30.10 -40.30 -16.23
C ARG A 530 30.67 -39.24 -15.24
N PRO A 531 32.00 -39.03 -15.17
CA PRO A 531 32.62 -38.13 -14.19
C PRO A 531 32.53 -36.63 -14.57
N GLN A 532 32.26 -35.76 -13.59
CA GLN A 532 32.26 -34.29 -13.72
C GLN A 532 33.60 -33.65 -13.31
N PRO A 533 33.97 -32.47 -13.87
CA PRO A 533 35.25 -31.81 -13.60
C PRO A 533 35.26 -30.98 -12.30
N ALA A 534 36.43 -30.90 -11.66
CA ALA A 534 36.62 -30.24 -10.36
C ALA A 534 36.57 -28.70 -10.45
N THR A 535 35.76 -28.05 -9.60
CA THR A 535 35.69 -26.58 -9.49
C THR A 535 36.74 -26.04 -8.50
N THR A 536 37.62 -25.15 -8.95
CA THR A 536 38.64 -24.48 -8.12
C THR A 536 38.04 -23.40 -7.22
N LYS A 537 38.26 -23.47 -5.89
CA LYS A 537 37.83 -22.43 -4.92
C LYS A 537 38.60 -21.13 -5.14
N PRO A 538 37.97 -19.94 -4.97
CA PRO A 538 38.69 -18.68 -5.11
C PRO A 538 39.73 -18.49 -3.99
N PRO A 539 40.86 -17.82 -4.28
CA PRO A 539 41.88 -17.54 -3.29
C PRO A 539 41.33 -16.66 -2.17
N VAL A 540 41.85 -16.82 -0.94
CA VAL A 540 41.29 -16.22 0.29
C VAL A 540 41.20 -14.69 0.21
N TRP A 541 42.17 -14.03 -0.42
CA TRP A 541 42.18 -12.58 -0.60
C TRP A 541 41.06 -12.06 -1.52
N ALA A 542 40.60 -12.90 -2.47
CA ALA A 542 39.56 -12.55 -3.42
C ALA A 542 38.15 -12.94 -2.94
N ARG A 543 37.98 -13.34 -1.68
CA ARG A 543 36.65 -13.61 -1.12
C ARG A 543 35.88 -12.31 -0.93
N LYS A 544 34.63 -12.29 -1.41
CA LYS A 544 33.73 -11.13 -1.35
C LYS A 544 33.66 -10.48 0.03
N GLY A 545 33.46 -11.28 1.07
CA GLY A 545 33.39 -10.79 2.44
C GLY A 545 34.67 -10.06 2.88
N ASN A 546 35.85 -10.61 2.55
CA ASN A 546 37.13 -10.07 2.98
C ASN A 546 37.45 -8.71 2.34
N VAL A 547 37.15 -8.56 1.05
CA VAL A 547 37.43 -7.30 0.31
C VAL A 547 36.46 -6.20 0.74
N VAL A 548 35.16 -6.51 0.87
CA VAL A 548 34.15 -5.53 1.32
C VAL A 548 34.44 -5.08 2.74
N LEU A 549 34.73 -6.03 3.64
CA LEU A 549 35.07 -5.73 5.03
C LEU A 549 36.37 -4.94 5.14
N GLY A 550 37.39 -5.30 4.36
CA GLY A 550 38.67 -4.57 4.32
C GLY A 550 38.50 -3.11 3.90
N MET A 551 37.73 -2.83 2.83
CA MET A 551 37.45 -1.46 2.40
C MET A 551 36.64 -0.68 3.44
N ALA A 552 35.64 -1.31 4.08
CA ALA A 552 34.85 -0.65 5.11
C ALA A 552 35.70 -0.29 6.34
N ILE A 553 36.57 -1.21 6.79
CA ILE A 553 37.49 -0.96 7.91
C ILE A 553 38.46 0.17 7.57
N LEU A 554 39.05 0.17 6.37
CA LEU A 554 39.99 1.21 5.94
C LEU A 554 39.31 2.59 5.83
N ALA A 555 38.10 2.65 5.27
CA ALA A 555 37.32 3.90 5.18
C ALA A 555 36.93 4.42 6.58
N LEU A 556 36.54 3.54 7.50
CA LEU A 556 36.27 3.91 8.90
C LEU A 556 37.54 4.32 9.65
N ALA A 557 38.69 3.71 9.35
CA ALA A 557 39.97 4.13 9.92
C ALA A 557 40.33 5.54 9.47
N VAL A 558 40.21 5.86 8.17
CA VAL A 558 40.39 7.23 7.67
C VAL A 558 39.42 8.19 8.35
N PHE A 559 38.13 7.86 8.42
CA PHE A 559 37.14 8.69 9.11
C PHE A 559 37.52 8.92 10.58
N GLY A 560 37.94 7.86 11.28
CA GLY A 560 38.39 7.92 12.66
C GLY A 560 39.60 8.84 12.85
N THR A 561 40.53 8.93 11.89
CA THR A 561 41.62 9.90 11.99
C THR A 561 41.12 11.34 11.99
N THR A 562 40.01 11.65 11.31
CA THR A 562 39.50 13.04 11.22
C THR A 562 38.92 13.55 12.54
N THR A 563 38.53 12.66 13.45
CA THR A 563 38.05 13.05 14.79
C THR A 563 39.20 13.32 15.77
N GLN A 564 40.43 12.97 15.39
CA GLN A 564 41.63 13.17 16.20
C GLN A 564 42.31 14.49 15.87
N THR A 565 43.16 14.97 16.79
CA THR A 565 43.97 16.18 16.59
C THR A 565 45.05 15.93 15.56
N TRP A 566 45.04 16.69 14.46
CA TRP A 566 46.02 16.59 13.38
C TRP A 566 47.19 17.54 13.55
N ILE A 567 46.95 18.71 14.15
CA ILE A 567 47.94 19.79 14.25
C ILE A 567 47.90 20.37 15.67
N ASN A 568 49.07 20.49 16.27
CA ASN A 568 49.29 21.22 17.51
C ASN A 568 49.95 22.55 17.17
N VAL A 569 49.31 23.65 17.54
CA VAL A 569 49.79 25.00 17.29
C VAL A 569 50.21 25.62 18.62
N ARG A 570 51.47 26.07 18.70
CA ARG A 570 51.99 26.90 19.78
C ARG A 570 52.05 28.35 19.32
N LEU A 571 51.36 29.22 20.04
CA LEU A 571 51.38 30.66 19.84
C LEU A 571 52.50 31.27 20.68
N ASP A 572 53.20 32.28 20.15
CA ASP A 572 54.28 32.97 20.86
C ASP A 572 53.73 33.68 22.13
N PRO A 573 54.35 33.52 23.31
CA PRO A 573 53.90 34.06 24.60
C PRO A 573 53.63 35.58 24.65
N ALA A 574 54.05 36.36 23.66
CA ALA A 574 53.75 37.80 23.60
C ALA A 574 52.31 38.15 23.14
N ALA A 575 51.57 37.22 22.51
CA ALA A 575 50.31 37.54 21.82
C ALA A 575 49.02 37.06 22.50
N ALA A 576 49.07 36.05 23.38
CA ALA A 576 47.94 35.64 24.24
C ALA A 576 48.43 34.55 25.19
N ALA A 577 47.85 34.48 26.39
CA ALA A 577 48.13 33.46 27.41
C ALA A 577 48.29 32.06 26.80
N ASN A 578 49.40 31.38 27.10
CA ASN A 578 49.80 30.00 26.73
C ASN A 578 48.63 29.03 26.44
N ALA A 579 48.04 29.12 25.26
CA ALA A 579 46.96 28.26 24.84
C ALA A 579 47.45 27.44 23.65
N ASP A 580 47.90 26.22 23.94
CA ASP A 580 48.15 25.21 22.92
C ASP A 580 46.83 24.96 22.18
N LEU A 581 46.78 25.28 20.88
CA LEU A 581 45.59 25.09 20.07
C LEU A 581 45.69 23.75 19.33
N HIS A 582 44.69 22.90 19.58
CA HIS A 582 44.57 21.58 18.97
C HIS A 582 43.57 21.61 17.81
N VAL A 583 44.06 21.47 16.57
CA VAL A 583 43.22 21.44 15.38
C VAL A 583 42.88 20.00 15.02
N GLN A 584 41.59 19.67 15.03
CA GLN A 584 41.08 18.36 14.61
C GLN A 584 41.20 18.18 13.09
N GLY A 585 41.38 16.92 12.65
CA GLY A 585 41.47 16.60 11.23
C GLY A 585 40.24 17.02 10.41
N SER A 586 39.06 16.98 11.00
CA SER A 586 37.80 17.44 10.39
C SER A 586 37.80 18.94 10.04
N LYS A 587 38.62 19.74 10.74
CA LYS A 587 38.81 21.18 10.47
C LYS A 587 40.05 21.44 9.61
N ALA A 588 41.11 20.66 9.80
CA ALA A 588 42.36 20.79 9.03
C ALA A 588 42.24 20.30 7.58
N ALA A 589 41.39 19.31 7.32
CA ALA A 589 41.18 18.72 6.00
C ALA A 589 39.72 18.26 5.83
N THR A 590 38.80 19.21 5.70
CA THR A 590 37.34 18.97 5.60
C THR A 590 36.96 17.96 4.52
N ALA A 591 37.69 17.96 3.39
CA ALA A 591 37.48 17.02 2.29
C ALA A 591 37.68 15.55 2.70
N VAL A 592 38.58 15.26 3.66
CA VAL A 592 38.91 13.88 4.07
C VAL A 592 37.71 13.19 4.70
N THR A 593 36.93 13.89 5.53
CA THR A 593 35.73 13.33 6.16
C THR A 593 34.68 12.95 5.12
N ALA A 594 34.42 13.84 4.15
CA ALA A 594 33.45 13.58 3.08
C ALA A 594 33.89 12.42 2.17
N LEU A 595 35.15 12.42 1.75
CA LEU A 595 35.70 11.38 0.88
C LEU A 595 35.77 10.00 1.57
N ALA A 596 36.02 9.96 2.88
CA ALA A 596 35.98 8.72 3.65
C ALA A 596 34.57 8.12 3.69
N LEU A 597 33.52 8.94 3.83
CA LEU A 597 32.13 8.49 3.77
C LEU A 597 31.74 7.99 2.37
N VAL A 598 32.19 8.66 1.31
CA VAL A 598 32.00 8.20 -0.08
C VAL A 598 32.65 6.83 -0.29
N ALA A 599 33.87 6.64 0.21
CA ALA A 599 34.56 5.36 0.09
C ALA A 599 33.90 4.24 0.92
N LEU A 600 33.36 4.56 2.10
CA LEU A 600 32.59 3.62 2.92
C LEU A 600 31.31 3.16 2.19
N ALA A 601 30.55 4.12 1.65
CA ALA A 601 29.34 3.84 0.88
C ALA A 601 29.65 3.01 -0.38
N GLY A 602 30.69 3.37 -1.12
CA GLY A 602 31.17 2.61 -2.29
C GLY A 602 31.61 1.19 -1.92
N GLY A 603 32.35 1.04 -0.82
CA GLY A 603 32.80 -0.25 -0.31
C GLY A 603 31.63 -1.19 0.01
N LEU A 604 30.60 -0.70 0.70
CA LEU A 604 29.38 -1.47 1.00
C LEU A 604 28.55 -1.77 -0.26
N ALA A 605 28.38 -0.79 -1.14
CA ALA A 605 27.63 -0.93 -2.40
C ALA A 605 28.27 -1.96 -3.36
N SER A 606 29.60 -2.13 -3.30
CA SER A 606 30.31 -3.12 -4.11
C SER A 606 29.85 -4.57 -3.86
N SER A 607 29.23 -4.84 -2.71
CA SER A 607 28.70 -6.15 -2.34
C SER A 607 27.46 -6.55 -3.15
N ILE A 608 26.67 -5.59 -3.64
CA ILE A 608 25.46 -5.86 -4.43
C ILE A 608 25.60 -5.45 -5.90
N ALA A 609 26.70 -4.76 -6.23
CA ALA A 609 26.97 -4.26 -7.56
C ALA A 609 27.24 -5.36 -8.61
N GLY A 610 26.69 -5.16 -9.80
CA GLY A 610 26.95 -5.94 -11.00
C GLY A 610 28.37 -5.71 -11.56
N LYS A 611 28.76 -6.51 -12.56
CA LYS A 611 30.15 -6.53 -13.09
C LYS A 611 30.61 -5.16 -13.62
N VAL A 612 29.73 -4.43 -14.31
CA VAL A 612 30.01 -3.07 -14.83
C VAL A 612 30.03 -2.06 -13.69
N SER A 613 29.04 -2.09 -12.81
CA SER A 613 28.95 -1.18 -11.66
C SER A 613 30.15 -1.28 -10.71
N ARG A 614 30.81 -2.45 -10.60
CA ARG A 614 32.04 -2.59 -9.80
C ARG A 614 33.23 -1.81 -10.35
N TRP A 615 33.32 -1.62 -11.67
CA TRP A 615 34.35 -0.76 -12.26
C TRP A 615 34.12 0.71 -11.93
N ILE A 616 32.86 1.14 -11.96
CA ILE A 616 32.47 2.51 -11.59
C ILE A 616 32.78 2.75 -10.10
N ILE A 617 32.35 1.83 -9.23
CA ILE A 617 32.61 1.90 -7.79
C ILE A 617 34.11 1.88 -7.48
N ALA A 618 34.88 1.01 -8.14
CA ALA A 618 36.34 0.98 -8.00
C ALA A 618 36.97 2.33 -8.35
N THR A 619 36.54 2.95 -9.46
CA THR A 619 37.02 4.25 -9.91
C THR A 619 36.69 5.34 -8.88
N ILE A 620 35.47 5.35 -8.35
CA ILE A 620 35.06 6.29 -7.30
C ILE A 620 35.91 6.13 -6.03
N ILE A 621 36.14 4.89 -5.58
CA ILE A 621 36.96 4.61 -4.39
C ILE A 621 38.42 5.05 -4.59
N VAL A 622 38.99 4.81 -5.77
CA VAL A 622 40.36 5.24 -6.09
C VAL A 622 40.46 6.77 -6.14
N LEU A 623 39.51 7.46 -6.78
CA LEU A 623 39.46 8.92 -6.82
C LEU A 623 39.28 9.53 -5.42
N ALA A 624 38.40 8.95 -4.60
CA ALA A 624 38.21 9.39 -3.22
C ALA A 624 39.47 9.20 -2.39
N SER A 625 40.15 8.06 -2.56
CA SER A 625 41.43 7.77 -1.88
C SER A 625 42.54 8.73 -2.33
N ALA A 626 42.62 9.08 -3.61
CA ALA A 626 43.54 10.08 -4.12
C ALA A 626 43.26 11.47 -3.52
N GLY A 627 42.00 11.88 -3.42
CA GLY A 627 41.61 13.13 -2.78
C GLY A 627 41.97 13.18 -1.29
N ILE A 628 41.82 12.05 -0.57
CA ILE A 628 42.26 11.93 0.82
C ILE A 628 43.78 12.04 0.93
N LEU A 629 44.53 11.36 0.07
CA LEU A 629 45.99 11.41 0.04
C LEU A 629 46.49 12.84 -0.19
N ILE A 630 45.95 13.52 -1.21
CA ILE A 630 46.31 14.90 -1.52
C ILE A 630 46.03 15.80 -0.32
N ALA A 631 44.82 15.74 0.25
CA ALA A 631 44.44 16.58 1.38
C ALA A 631 45.30 16.34 2.63
N ALA A 632 45.61 15.07 2.96
CA ALA A 632 46.44 14.74 4.11
C ALA A 632 47.92 15.11 3.90
N VAL A 633 48.46 14.92 2.68
CA VAL A 633 49.82 15.34 2.33
C VAL A 633 49.95 16.86 2.32
N THR A 634 48.94 17.60 1.86
CA THR A 634 48.97 19.07 1.92
C THR A 634 49.03 19.59 3.36
N VAL A 635 48.35 18.92 4.30
CA VAL A 635 48.45 19.27 5.73
C VAL A 635 49.84 18.92 6.30
N LEU A 636 50.45 17.83 5.86
CA LEU A 636 51.80 17.46 6.29
C LEU A 636 52.88 18.39 5.71
N ALA A 637 52.69 18.89 4.50
CA ALA A 637 53.62 19.78 3.82
C ALA A 637 53.56 21.21 4.37
N ASP A 638 52.37 21.70 4.69
CA ASP A 638 52.16 23.01 5.30
C ASP A 638 51.12 22.96 6.44
N PRO A 639 51.53 22.48 7.64
CA PRO A 639 50.63 22.40 8.79
C PRO A 639 50.21 23.78 9.31
N LEU A 640 51.02 24.82 9.05
CA LEU A 640 50.68 26.17 9.47
C LEU A 640 49.54 26.72 8.60
N GLY A 641 49.66 26.60 7.27
CA GLY A 641 48.60 27.00 6.32
C GLY A 641 47.27 26.31 6.59
N ALA A 642 47.29 25.00 6.85
CA ALA A 642 46.09 24.23 7.18
C ALA A 642 45.40 24.66 8.50
N ALA A 643 46.16 25.23 9.45
CA ALA A 643 45.64 25.68 10.74
C ALA A 643 45.14 27.14 10.72
N GLN A 644 45.49 27.96 9.71
CA GLN A 644 45.21 29.40 9.69
C GLN A 644 43.74 29.75 9.89
N GLY A 645 42.82 29.03 9.24
CA GLY A 645 41.38 29.29 9.39
C GLY A 645 40.88 29.05 10.82
N THR A 646 41.45 28.05 11.51
CA THR A 646 41.08 27.75 12.92
C THR A 646 41.76 28.72 13.88
N ILE A 647 43.00 29.13 13.60
CA ILE A 647 43.72 30.15 14.36
C ILE A 647 42.95 31.48 14.27
N ALA A 648 42.64 31.96 13.07
CA ALA A 648 41.91 33.21 12.85
C ALA A 648 40.52 33.19 13.52
N ALA A 649 39.79 32.08 13.45
CA ALA A 649 38.50 31.95 14.12
C ALA A 649 38.57 31.97 15.65
N THR A 650 39.70 31.55 16.24
CA THR A 650 39.85 31.43 17.70
C THR A 650 40.53 32.65 18.31
N THR A 651 41.49 33.27 17.62
CA THR A 651 42.28 34.40 18.13
C THR A 651 41.90 35.74 17.51
N GLY A 652 41.16 35.75 16.40
CA GLY A 652 40.84 36.97 15.64
C GLY A 652 42.03 37.60 14.90
N ILE A 653 43.23 37.00 14.99
CA ILE A 653 44.47 37.54 14.41
C ILE A 653 44.85 36.70 13.18
N SER A 654 44.99 37.37 12.05
CA SER A 654 45.50 36.77 10.81
C SER A 654 47.01 37.02 10.71
N GLY A 655 47.83 35.96 10.64
CA GLY A 655 49.26 36.08 10.32
C GLY A 655 50.26 36.17 11.48
N GLY A 656 49.94 35.66 12.68
CA GLY A 656 50.91 35.60 13.79
C GLY A 656 52.04 34.57 13.56
N GLN A 657 53.22 34.82 14.13
CA GLN A 657 54.29 33.81 14.21
C GLN A 657 53.84 32.67 15.14
N ALA A 658 53.33 31.59 14.55
CA ALA A 658 52.90 30.41 15.26
C ALA A 658 53.72 29.20 14.79
N ALA A 659 54.17 28.39 15.73
CA ALA A 659 54.84 27.14 15.43
C ALA A 659 53.78 26.03 15.37
N ALA A 660 53.55 25.47 14.19
CA ALA A 660 52.64 24.34 13.97
C ALA A 660 53.43 23.04 13.82
N SER A 661 52.99 21.99 14.51
CA SER A 661 53.55 20.64 14.36
C SER A 661 52.43 19.65 14.07
N SER A 662 52.64 18.75 13.12
CA SER A 662 51.69 17.69 12.78
C SER A 662 51.81 16.52 13.76
N THR A 663 50.68 15.94 14.15
CA THR A 663 50.64 14.68 14.90
C THR A 663 50.81 13.47 13.97
N VAL A 664 50.67 12.25 14.49
CA VAL A 664 50.78 11.00 13.72
C VAL A 664 49.52 10.73 12.87
N PHE A 665 48.38 11.34 13.19
CA PHE A 665 47.09 11.01 12.56
C PHE A 665 46.96 11.36 11.07
N PRO A 666 47.50 12.47 10.54
CA PRO A 666 47.55 12.71 9.10
C PRO A 666 48.36 11.63 8.36
N VAL A 667 49.44 11.12 8.96
CA VAL A 667 50.24 10.02 8.38
C VAL A 667 49.42 8.72 8.35
N LEU A 668 48.67 8.42 9.41
CA LEU A 668 47.76 7.27 9.44
C LEU A 668 46.65 7.40 8.39
N ALA A 669 46.14 8.60 8.14
CA ALA A 669 45.18 8.87 7.09
C ALA A 669 45.78 8.59 5.70
N VAL A 670 47.03 9.00 5.45
CA VAL A 670 47.77 8.70 4.21
C VAL A 670 47.94 7.19 4.02
N VAL A 671 48.40 6.47 5.04
CA VAL A 671 48.61 5.03 4.97
C VAL A 671 47.29 4.28 4.72
N ALA A 672 46.23 4.62 5.47
CA ALA A 672 44.93 4.00 5.30
C ALA A 672 44.31 4.30 3.93
N ALA A 673 44.46 5.52 3.41
CA ALA A 673 43.99 5.89 2.08
C ALA A 673 44.78 5.19 0.96
N GLY A 674 46.09 4.99 1.11
CA GLY A 674 46.90 4.20 0.17
C GLY A 674 46.45 2.74 0.11
N LEU A 675 46.18 2.12 1.26
CA LEU A 675 45.62 0.77 1.32
C LEU A 675 44.21 0.70 0.74
N LEU A 676 43.39 1.72 0.97
CA LEU A 676 42.03 1.82 0.44
C LEU A 676 42.02 1.94 -1.09
N ALA A 677 42.94 2.73 -1.66
CA ALA A 677 43.15 2.84 -3.11
C ALA A 677 43.55 1.49 -3.71
N LEU A 678 44.46 0.75 -3.04
CA LEU A 678 44.89 -0.57 -3.47
C LEU A 678 43.75 -1.59 -3.42
N CYS A 679 42.94 -1.60 -2.35
CA CYS A 679 41.75 -2.45 -2.26
C CYS A 679 40.70 -2.07 -3.33
N GLY A 680 40.48 -0.78 -3.58
CA GLY A 680 39.59 -0.28 -4.63
C GLY A 680 40.05 -0.69 -6.04
N GLY A 681 41.35 -0.61 -6.32
CA GLY A 681 41.93 -1.04 -7.60
C GLY A 681 41.91 -2.55 -7.82
N LEU A 682 42.00 -3.35 -6.74
CA LEU A 682 41.86 -4.80 -6.80
C LEU A 682 40.41 -5.26 -6.89
N LEU A 683 39.43 -4.38 -6.65
CA LEU A 683 38.01 -4.71 -6.63
C LEU A 683 37.50 -5.38 -7.94
N PRO A 684 37.85 -4.91 -9.15
CA PRO A 684 37.42 -5.57 -10.38
C PRO A 684 38.07 -6.95 -10.57
N LEU A 685 39.31 -7.14 -10.11
CA LEU A 685 40.05 -8.40 -10.19
C LEU A 685 39.52 -9.44 -9.21
N ALA A 686 39.29 -9.04 -7.96
CA ALA A 686 38.61 -9.87 -6.96
C ALA A 686 37.17 -10.18 -7.41
N GLY A 687 36.49 -9.18 -7.98
CA GLY A 687 35.14 -9.28 -8.53
C GLY A 687 34.98 -10.30 -9.65
N ARG A 688 36.06 -10.70 -10.35
CA ARG A 688 36.03 -11.81 -11.33
C ARG A 688 35.73 -13.17 -10.68
N HIS A 689 36.09 -13.32 -9.41
CA HIS A 689 35.86 -14.52 -8.62
C HIS A 689 34.52 -14.48 -7.87
N TRP A 690 33.85 -13.32 -7.86
CA TRP A 690 32.57 -13.15 -7.19
C TRP A 690 31.48 -13.49 -8.17
N LYS A 691 30.76 -14.57 -7.88
CA LYS A 691 29.50 -14.93 -8.54
C LYS A 691 28.61 -13.68 -8.54
N ALA A 692 28.39 -13.09 -9.72
CA ALA A 692 27.44 -12.01 -9.85
C ALA A 692 26.07 -12.60 -9.52
N ARG A 693 25.37 -12.04 -8.53
CA ARG A 693 23.92 -12.25 -8.47
C ARG A 693 23.32 -11.28 -9.48
N THR A 694 23.45 -11.62 -10.76
CA THR A 694 22.49 -11.14 -11.75
C THR A 694 21.19 -11.88 -11.50
N LYS A 695 20.06 -11.18 -11.68
CA LYS A 695 18.69 -11.72 -11.61
C LYS A 695 18.51 -13.01 -12.46
N TYR A 696 19.42 -13.24 -13.42
CA TYR A 696 19.49 -14.39 -14.31
C TYR A 696 20.44 -15.55 -13.90
N ASP A 697 21.26 -15.39 -12.85
CA ASP A 697 22.19 -16.46 -12.40
C ASP A 697 21.59 -17.38 -11.33
N VAL A 698 20.39 -17.06 -10.83
CA VAL A 698 19.59 -17.99 -10.01
C VAL A 698 19.03 -19.12 -10.88
N ALA A 699 18.68 -18.82 -12.14
CA ALA A 699 18.20 -19.80 -13.12
C ALA A 699 19.30 -20.80 -13.54
N SER A 700 20.55 -20.37 -13.67
CA SER A 700 21.63 -21.21 -14.21
C SER A 700 22.36 -22.07 -13.16
N ARG A 701 22.29 -21.73 -11.87
CA ARG A 701 22.92 -22.52 -10.79
C ARG A 701 22.00 -23.52 -10.10
N ALA A 702 20.69 -23.38 -10.24
CA ALA A 702 19.76 -24.46 -9.89
C ALA A 702 20.04 -25.70 -10.76
N ALA A 703 20.52 -25.52 -11.99
CA ALA A 703 20.75 -26.59 -12.97
C ALA A 703 22.04 -27.43 -12.79
N LEU A 704 23.01 -27.04 -11.94
CA LEU A 704 24.36 -27.65 -11.97
C LEU A 704 24.97 -28.02 -10.60
N ALA A 705 24.21 -27.99 -9.50
CA ALA A 705 24.62 -28.61 -8.24
C ALA A 705 23.65 -29.74 -7.92
N GLY A 706 24.18 -30.97 -7.86
CA GLY A 706 23.44 -32.24 -7.79
C GLY A 706 22.45 -32.35 -6.62
N SER A 707 21.25 -31.87 -6.86
CA SER A 707 19.94 -32.44 -6.56
C SER A 707 19.04 -31.74 -7.59
N GLY A 708 18.83 -32.39 -8.74
CA GLY A 708 18.39 -31.73 -9.97
C GLY A 708 17.17 -30.83 -9.75
N PRO A 709 17.09 -29.65 -10.41
CA PRO A 709 15.87 -28.88 -10.42
C PRO A 709 14.86 -29.62 -11.30
N VAL A 710 13.61 -29.67 -10.85
CA VAL A 710 12.49 -29.99 -11.73
C VAL A 710 12.53 -28.96 -12.85
N ASP A 711 12.74 -29.43 -14.09
CA ASP A 711 12.68 -28.59 -15.28
C ASP A 711 11.30 -27.91 -15.27
N GLU A 712 11.25 -26.59 -15.41
CA GLU A 712 10.02 -25.82 -15.18
C GLU A 712 8.91 -26.32 -16.12
N ILE A 713 9.27 -26.73 -17.35
CA ILE A 713 8.38 -27.38 -18.31
C ILE A 713 8.00 -28.80 -17.87
N ASP A 714 8.93 -29.58 -17.34
CA ASP A 714 8.68 -30.94 -16.82
C ASP A 714 7.85 -30.92 -15.52
N SER A 715 7.82 -29.79 -14.79
CA SER A 715 6.93 -29.54 -13.65
C SER A 715 5.48 -29.28 -14.08
N TRP A 716 5.29 -28.59 -15.21
CA TRP A 716 3.98 -28.45 -15.83
C TRP A 716 3.50 -29.77 -16.41
N ASP A 717 4.40 -30.54 -17.01
CA ASP A 717 4.13 -31.84 -17.62
C ASP A 717 3.89 -32.97 -16.59
N SER A 718 4.56 -32.95 -15.44
CA SER A 718 4.33 -33.90 -14.33
C SER A 718 3.00 -33.64 -13.61
N LEU A 719 2.63 -32.36 -13.41
CA LEU A 719 1.32 -31.97 -12.88
C LEU A 719 0.18 -32.35 -13.82
N SER A 720 0.40 -32.20 -15.13
CA SER A 720 -0.58 -32.60 -16.16
C SER A 720 -0.76 -34.12 -16.26
N ARG A 721 0.24 -34.90 -15.81
CA ARG A 721 0.21 -36.37 -15.72
C ARG A 721 -0.21 -36.90 -14.34
N GLY A 722 -0.51 -36.01 -13.38
CA GLY A 722 -0.91 -36.39 -12.02
C GLY A 722 0.23 -36.91 -11.12
N GLU A 723 1.49 -36.69 -11.50
CA GLU A 723 2.65 -37.10 -10.72
C GLU A 723 3.14 -35.93 -9.85
N ASP A 724 2.96 -36.06 -8.53
CA ASP A 724 3.36 -35.10 -7.50
C ASP A 724 4.79 -35.44 -7.01
N PRO A 725 5.77 -34.52 -7.08
CA PRO A 725 7.08 -34.74 -6.46
C PRO A 725 7.12 -34.44 -4.94
N THR A 726 5.98 -34.28 -4.25
CA THR A 726 5.88 -34.17 -2.78
C THR A 726 5.49 -35.45 -2.04
#